data_AF-U4UDW9-F1
#
_entry.id   AF-U4UDW9-F1
#
_cell.length_a   1.000
_cell.length_b   1.000
_cell.length_c   1.000
_cell.angle_alpha   90.00
_cell.angle_beta   90.00
_cell.angle_gamma   90.00
#
_symmetry.space_group_name_H-M   'P 1'
#
loop_
_entity.id
_entity.type
_entity.pdbx_description
1 polymer ?
#
loop_
_entity_poly.entity_id
_entity_poly.type
_entity_poly.pdbx_seq_one_letter_code
_entity_poly.pdbx_strand_id
1 'polypeptide(L)'
;MSANLPVWKTERNVDSRKLEFNWVATVDHPLKNVVVTERIPRRVLGSAPSTGRSTPISAAANISEPLALALKKLDPLTEFAMREELDPLSKIAAEMDAVDSLSAKKEPSKKADEKRDKTDSWTSRKSGILQKYTTSEKLSMVTSFLLEGEKVRAQSTKVDKVQHRLEQLDSFEEGPQRKLDLSQAEYLLKIQQLNKQAILIRLSQRVKALKIAIQCAKMLADSDVLPFYPSKFVLVTDILDCFGKLVYERLRAKAVYYKPGGKTPVALPEDFTPDMVPDSAKETCLNWFFKIASIRELVPRLYVEMALLKSYYFISANECPEALFRLTEMILGIGNPLVAIYARCYLCRVGLNVMTRHSETGYLKRNFECFLETYQHLFGRSATGDLSRQNLSIPIYMTLYTPALDYIMEAVVQHSPESVLSELLEECKRYSNSSLILNTIMSGFKPTYIAQRTLQFLCMIGQCTDDGIPLHSLLRTLGLCVSICPPPAEQRKPALNAVWSNIAQLKKPSEYMSCVEIWVQFIARNFSTREVNTVLGDVLDHMVPNRCSEKFPMQLKAIVRHIVAEITDFEALLSMDNFLPLIDLFHDESTKVEVCKLILTSNLVEQKTNDLVTINALMYLGGILHDCVNALTPEDEHRQIGDILCNIVNLVDYGRDFEQQLQFYVEARGSFASFDAVLAQLVQRVNLLAVNTRLVVKGLHTRKTGDFVRACAAYCFITIPSIDSTKVRLSLYLLSGQVALSNHCLGQADACFRAILSVISELTPSADTEACLLPFVRQFLAVLLVVPDNPDRGILSVSKKLLNVLKNFGWSSANLCSIYINVIDLLAVMAQEVYPYHIDRDPQLA
;
A
#
# COMPACT_ATOMS: atom_id res chain seq x y z
N MET A 1 20.20 -20.39 -7.18
CA MET A 1 19.67 -21.62 -7.80
C MET A 1 20.79 -22.65 -7.90
N SER A 2 20.63 -23.85 -7.34
CA SER A 2 21.69 -24.86 -7.25
C SER A 2 21.29 -26.20 -7.89
N ALA A 3 21.14 -26.20 -9.21
CA ALA A 3 21.00 -27.42 -10.02
C ALA A 3 21.36 -27.10 -11.48
N ASN A 4 22.57 -27.49 -11.89
CA ASN A 4 23.00 -27.80 -13.27
C ASN A 4 24.54 -27.82 -13.35
N LEU A 5 25.17 -28.75 -12.64
CA LEU A 5 26.53 -29.19 -12.96
C LEU A 5 26.43 -30.33 -13.99
N PRO A 6 27.17 -30.28 -15.11
CA PRO A 6 27.12 -31.36 -16.10
C PRO A 6 27.72 -32.64 -15.51
N VAL A 7 26.91 -33.68 -15.40
CA VAL A 7 27.34 -35.00 -14.92
C VAL A 7 28.14 -35.69 -16.02
N TRP A 8 29.41 -35.99 -15.73
CA TRP A 8 30.24 -36.82 -16.59
C TRP A 8 29.69 -38.25 -16.64
N LYS A 9 29.22 -38.69 -17.81
CA LYS A 9 28.69 -40.04 -18.01
C LYS A 9 29.80 -41.07 -17.79
N THR A 10 29.64 -41.93 -16.79
CA THR A 10 30.32 -43.22 -16.71
C THR A 10 29.30 -44.31 -17.02
N GLU A 11 29.43 -44.94 -18.19
CA GLU A 11 28.64 -46.12 -18.51
C GLU A 11 29.09 -47.29 -17.63
N ARG A 12 28.17 -47.83 -16.83
CA ARG A 12 28.34 -49.12 -16.16
C ARG A 12 27.10 -49.98 -16.40
N ASN A 13 27.13 -50.72 -17.51
CA ASN A 13 26.31 -51.92 -17.64
C ASN A 13 26.82 -52.96 -16.63
N VAL A 14 26.04 -53.20 -15.58
CA VAL A 14 26.14 -54.41 -14.75
C VAL A 14 24.71 -54.89 -14.49
N ASP A 15 24.46 -56.16 -14.82
CA ASP A 15 23.10 -56.69 -14.98
C ASP A 15 22.23 -56.69 -13.71
N SER A 16 20.95 -56.53 -13.97
CA SER A 16 19.85 -56.58 -13.03
C SER A 16 19.88 -57.80 -12.09
N ARG A 17 20.02 -57.54 -10.79
CA ARG A 17 19.43 -58.39 -9.74
C ARG A 17 18.35 -57.61 -9.01
N LYS A 18 17.11 -58.07 -9.10
CA LYS A 18 15.95 -57.48 -8.44
C LYS A 18 16.14 -57.54 -6.91
N LEU A 19 16.14 -56.38 -6.26
CA LEU A 19 15.90 -56.27 -4.83
C LEU A 19 14.42 -55.92 -4.63
N GLU A 20 13.64 -56.90 -4.23
CA GLU A 20 12.24 -56.71 -3.88
C GLU A 20 12.14 -56.01 -2.51
N PHE A 21 11.47 -54.87 -2.46
CA PHE A 21 11.24 -54.14 -1.21
C PHE A 21 10.07 -54.77 -0.43
N ASN A 22 10.40 -55.52 0.63
CA ASN A 22 9.42 -55.96 1.61
C ASN A 22 9.02 -54.79 2.53
N TRP A 23 7.80 -54.29 2.36
CA TRP A 23 7.21 -53.31 3.27
C TRP A 23 6.64 -53.99 4.52
N VAL A 24 6.97 -53.47 5.70
CA VAL A 24 6.37 -53.88 6.98
C VAL A 24 5.80 -52.65 7.65
N ALA A 25 4.54 -52.70 8.07
CA ALA A 25 3.87 -51.60 8.75
C ALA A 25 4.30 -51.51 10.22
N THR A 26 4.90 -50.38 10.61
CA THR A 26 5.25 -50.08 12.00
C THR A 26 4.17 -49.19 12.64
N VAL A 27 3.58 -49.70 13.72
CA VAL A 27 2.60 -48.98 14.55
C VAL A 27 3.30 -48.55 15.83
N ASP A 28 4.02 -47.43 15.79
CA ASP A 28 4.16 -46.47 16.90
C ASP A 28 5.11 -45.32 16.53
N HIS A 29 4.75 -44.09 16.91
CA HIS A 29 5.49 -42.85 16.62
C HIS A 29 5.92 -42.18 17.95
N PRO A 30 7.20 -41.77 18.12
CA PRO A 30 7.79 -41.49 19.43
C PRO A 30 7.40 -40.13 20.07
N LEU A 31 6.23 -39.57 19.74
CA LEU A 31 5.74 -38.29 20.28
C LEU A 31 4.22 -38.34 20.55
N LYS A 32 3.78 -39.24 21.44
CA LYS A 32 2.46 -39.20 22.06
C LYS A 32 2.59 -39.10 23.58
N ASN A 33 1.83 -38.17 24.16
CA ASN A 33 1.88 -37.81 25.58
C ASN A 33 1.39 -38.96 26.48
N VAL A 34 2.01 -39.07 27.66
CA VAL A 34 1.51 -39.87 28.79
C VAL A 34 1.19 -38.96 29.97
N VAL A 35 -0.05 -39.06 30.46
CA VAL A 35 -0.53 -38.57 31.75
C VAL A 35 -0.65 -39.80 32.67
N VAL A 36 -0.45 -39.66 34.00
CA VAL A 36 -1.29 -40.28 35.08
C VAL A 36 -0.70 -40.10 36.51
N THR A 37 -1.43 -39.32 37.32
CA THR A 37 -1.72 -39.35 38.79
C THR A 37 -0.66 -39.51 39.91
N GLU A 38 -0.61 -38.49 40.77
CA GLU A 38 -0.72 -38.45 42.26
C GLU A 38 -0.10 -39.52 43.20
N ARG A 39 0.60 -39.04 44.26
CA ARG A 39 0.09 -39.06 45.67
C ARG A 39 0.89 -38.17 46.66
N ILE A 40 0.22 -37.86 47.78
CA ILE A 40 0.34 -36.71 48.73
C ILE A 40 1.35 -36.98 49.92
N PRO A 41 1.52 -36.13 50.97
CA PRO A 41 2.63 -35.16 51.19
C PRO A 41 3.50 -35.37 52.47
N ARG A 42 4.48 -34.48 52.75
CA ARG A 42 4.90 -34.11 54.14
C ARG A 42 5.71 -32.80 54.30
N ARG A 43 5.09 -31.82 54.99
CA ARG A 43 5.58 -30.76 55.93
C ARG A 43 7.08 -30.68 56.32
N VAL A 44 7.63 -29.44 56.41
CA VAL A 44 8.11 -28.67 57.62
C VAL A 44 9.34 -27.72 57.42
N LEU A 45 9.28 -26.50 58.02
CA LEU A 45 10.29 -25.44 58.33
C LEU A 45 11.47 -25.20 57.32
N GLY A 46 11.60 -24.04 56.66
CA GLY A 46 12.12 -22.74 57.18
C GLY A 46 13.07 -22.10 56.11
N SER A 47 13.68 -20.90 56.23
CA SER A 47 13.61 -19.76 57.17
C SER A 47 14.20 -18.47 56.51
N ALA A 48 14.12 -17.30 57.16
CA ALA A 48 14.68 -15.99 56.71
C ALA A 48 16.05 -15.68 57.39
N PRO A 49 16.75 -14.52 57.23
CA PRO A 49 16.35 -13.24 56.60
C PRO A 49 17.43 -12.44 55.79
N SER A 50 17.12 -11.15 55.49
CA SER A 50 18.02 -10.01 55.15
C SER A 50 18.59 -9.92 53.71
N THR A 51 18.90 -8.77 53.09
CA THR A 51 18.49 -7.34 53.23
C THR A 51 18.93 -6.59 51.94
N GLY A 52 18.23 -5.52 51.52
CA GLY A 52 18.89 -4.37 50.86
C GLY A 52 18.45 -3.91 49.46
N ARG A 53 17.93 -2.67 49.42
CA ARG A 53 18.07 -1.61 48.38
C ARG A 53 17.36 -1.67 47.00
N SER A 54 16.41 -0.72 46.87
CA SER A 54 16.19 0.23 45.76
C SER A 54 15.79 -0.23 44.35
N THR A 55 14.50 0.00 44.01
CA THR A 55 13.94 0.71 42.82
C THR A 55 14.66 0.57 41.45
N PRO A 56 13.93 0.26 40.35
CA PRO A 56 12.96 1.26 39.84
C PRO A 56 11.68 0.76 39.11
N ILE A 57 10.70 1.68 39.05
CA ILE A 57 9.83 2.05 37.90
C ILE A 57 9.10 0.92 37.12
N SER A 58 7.81 0.81 37.43
CA SER A 58 6.65 0.48 36.57
C SER A 58 6.83 -0.23 35.22
N ALA A 59 6.37 -1.48 35.18
CA ALA A 59 5.56 -2.01 34.07
C ALA A 59 4.44 -2.88 34.66
N ALA A 60 3.19 -2.73 34.20
CA ALA A 60 2.04 -3.44 34.74
C ALA A 60 1.32 -4.24 33.65
N ALA A 61 1.28 -5.57 33.80
CA ALA A 61 0.30 -6.43 33.15
C ALA A 61 0.13 -7.78 33.89
N ASN A 62 -1.09 -8.02 34.36
CA ASN A 62 -1.77 -9.32 34.42
C ASN A 62 -1.16 -10.49 35.23
N ILE A 63 -1.48 -10.58 36.54
CA ILE A 63 -1.75 -11.88 37.20
C ILE A 63 -2.98 -11.78 38.13
N SER A 64 -4.11 -12.32 37.64
CA SER A 64 -5.10 -13.19 38.32
C SER A 64 -5.87 -12.75 39.59
N GLU A 65 -7.15 -13.15 39.64
CA GLU A 65 -8.15 -12.84 40.68
C GLU A 65 -8.17 -13.67 42.00
N PRO A 66 -7.41 -14.77 42.22
CA PRO A 66 -7.69 -15.69 43.35
C PRO A 66 -7.28 -15.15 44.75
N LEU A 67 -6.77 -13.93 44.86
CA LEU A 67 -6.42 -13.29 46.15
C LEU A 67 -7.56 -12.43 46.74
N ALA A 68 -8.50 -11.93 45.92
CA ALA A 68 -9.61 -11.10 46.39
C ALA A 68 -10.65 -11.89 47.21
N LEU A 69 -10.79 -13.19 46.95
CA LEU A 69 -11.77 -14.05 47.63
C LEU A 69 -11.33 -14.49 49.04
N ALA A 70 -10.03 -14.46 49.33
CA ALA A 70 -9.46 -14.91 50.60
C ALA A 70 -9.58 -13.87 51.73
N LEU A 71 -9.71 -12.59 51.41
CA LEU A 71 -9.73 -11.48 52.38
C LEU A 71 -11.12 -11.17 52.97
N LYS A 72 -12.20 -11.81 52.47
CA LYS A 72 -13.60 -11.55 52.89
C LYS A 72 -14.00 -12.16 54.26
N LYS A 73 -13.06 -12.48 55.16
CA LYS A 73 -13.35 -13.28 56.37
C LYS A 73 -12.80 -12.76 57.71
N LEU A 74 -12.39 -11.49 57.82
CA LEU A 74 -12.17 -10.87 59.13
C LEU A 74 -12.81 -9.47 59.21
N ASP A 75 -13.47 -9.24 60.35
CA ASP A 75 -14.11 -8.02 60.87
C ASP A 75 -15.63 -7.82 60.59
N PRO A 76 -16.51 -8.07 61.60
CA PRO A 76 -17.94 -7.79 61.54
C PRO A 76 -18.32 -6.31 61.41
N LEU A 77 -17.42 -5.36 61.70
CA LEU A 77 -17.76 -3.93 61.71
C LEU A 77 -17.77 -3.29 60.31
N THR A 78 -17.15 -3.94 59.32
CA THR A 78 -17.10 -3.42 57.94
C THR A 78 -18.40 -3.69 57.17
N GLU A 79 -19.19 -4.69 57.57
CA GLU A 79 -20.44 -5.06 56.86
C GLU A 79 -21.57 -4.03 57.04
N PHE A 80 -21.54 -3.23 58.11
CA PHE A 80 -22.56 -2.21 58.37
C PHE A 80 -22.34 -0.93 57.54
N ALA A 81 -21.10 -0.60 57.20
CA ALA A 81 -20.75 0.60 56.42
C ALA A 81 -21.00 0.47 54.91
N MET A 82 -21.27 -0.74 54.40
CA MET A 82 -21.53 -1.01 52.97
C MET A 82 -23.01 -1.29 52.66
N ARG A 83 -23.94 -0.93 53.56
CA ARG A 83 -25.39 -1.14 53.38
C ARG A 83 -26.22 0.14 53.25
N GLU A 84 -25.63 1.25 52.78
CA GLU A 84 -26.43 2.31 52.14
C GLU A 84 -26.69 1.93 50.67
N GLU A 85 -27.92 2.16 50.22
CA GLU A 85 -28.54 1.42 49.11
C GLU A 85 -28.02 1.85 47.72
N LEU A 86 -27.45 0.91 46.97
CA LEU A 86 -27.25 1.09 45.52
C LEU A 86 -28.57 0.86 44.76
N ASP A 87 -28.97 1.88 43.99
CA ASP A 87 -30.15 1.87 43.10
C ASP A 87 -30.17 0.62 42.19
N PRO A 88 -31.28 -0.15 42.14
CA PRO A 88 -31.42 -1.32 41.26
C PRO A 88 -31.12 -1.05 39.77
N LEU A 89 -31.17 0.19 39.29
CA LEU A 89 -30.76 0.53 37.92
C LEU A 89 -29.26 0.29 37.65
N SER A 90 -28.40 0.38 38.67
CA SER A 90 -26.94 0.22 38.52
C SER A 90 -26.53 -1.24 38.29
N LYS A 91 -27.32 -2.20 38.79
CA LYS A 91 -27.09 -3.64 38.54
C LYS A 91 -27.40 -4.03 37.09
N ILE A 92 -28.46 -3.46 36.52
CA ILE A 92 -28.88 -3.72 35.13
C ILE A 92 -27.82 -3.22 34.13
N ALA A 93 -27.16 -2.10 34.43
CA ALA A 93 -26.07 -1.58 33.61
C ALA A 93 -24.85 -2.54 33.60
N ALA A 94 -24.44 -3.04 34.77
CA ALA A 94 -23.32 -3.98 34.88
C ALA A 94 -23.59 -5.36 34.25
N GLU A 95 -24.84 -5.83 34.28
CA GLU A 95 -25.24 -7.06 33.60
C GLU A 95 -25.27 -6.93 32.07
N MET A 96 -25.49 -5.73 31.52
CA MET A 96 -25.58 -5.52 30.07
C MET A 96 -24.20 -5.50 29.38
N ASP A 97 -23.16 -4.93 30.01
CA ASP A 97 -21.77 -4.98 29.52
C ASP A 97 -21.21 -6.43 29.45
N ALA A 98 -21.73 -7.33 30.28
CA ALA A 98 -21.35 -8.75 30.26
C ALA A 98 -21.90 -9.51 29.03
N VAL A 99 -23.00 -9.04 28.42
CA VAL A 99 -23.62 -9.72 27.26
C VAL A 99 -22.90 -9.41 25.96
N ASP A 100 -22.40 -8.18 25.78
CA ASP A 100 -21.63 -7.79 24.59
C ASP A 100 -20.34 -8.61 24.45
N SER A 101 -19.73 -9.00 25.56
CA SER A 101 -18.51 -9.83 25.62
C SER A 101 -18.70 -11.28 25.14
N LEU A 102 -19.94 -11.78 25.08
CA LEU A 102 -20.26 -13.17 24.70
C LEU A 102 -20.83 -13.30 23.27
N SER A 103 -21.10 -12.18 22.59
CA SER A 103 -21.67 -12.18 21.23
C SER A 103 -20.64 -12.45 20.11
N ALA A 104 -19.35 -12.33 20.40
CA ALA A 104 -18.24 -12.36 19.43
C ALA A 104 -17.88 -13.76 18.84
N LYS A 105 -18.73 -14.78 19.00
CA LYS A 105 -18.49 -16.14 18.46
C LYS A 105 -19.75 -16.77 17.83
N LYS A 106 -20.23 -16.19 16.72
CA LYS A 106 -21.07 -16.89 15.72
C LYS A 106 -20.66 -16.47 14.30
N GLU A 107 -20.59 -17.45 13.40
CA GLU A 107 -20.19 -17.27 12.01
C GLU A 107 -21.19 -16.38 11.23
N PRO A 108 -20.74 -15.58 10.25
CA PRO A 108 -21.60 -14.64 9.54
C PRO A 108 -22.48 -15.33 8.50
N SER A 109 -23.79 -15.03 8.54
CA SER A 109 -24.70 -15.34 7.44
C SER A 109 -24.61 -14.28 6.32
N LYS A 110 -24.76 -14.71 5.06
CA LYS A 110 -24.58 -13.90 3.82
C LYS A 110 -25.46 -12.64 3.66
N LYS A 111 -26.27 -12.27 4.67
CA LYS A 111 -27.08 -11.02 4.67
C LYS A 111 -26.37 -9.83 5.33
N ALA A 112 -25.22 -10.04 5.97
CA ALA A 112 -24.51 -9.00 6.72
C ALA A 112 -23.52 -8.15 5.90
N ASP A 113 -22.98 -8.68 4.79
CA ASP A 113 -21.88 -8.02 4.05
C ASP A 113 -22.31 -6.68 3.41
N GLU A 114 -23.47 -6.61 2.77
CA GLU A 114 -23.94 -5.39 2.09
C GLU A 114 -24.12 -4.16 3.01
N LYS A 115 -24.31 -4.35 4.32
CA LYS A 115 -24.43 -3.23 5.28
C LYS A 115 -23.07 -2.70 5.76
N ARG A 116 -21.98 -3.49 5.63
CA ARG A 116 -20.63 -3.04 6.00
C ARG A 116 -20.05 -2.10 4.92
N ASP A 117 -20.09 -2.50 3.65
CA ASP A 117 -19.58 -1.73 2.50
C ASP A 117 -20.01 -0.24 2.50
N LYS A 118 -21.28 0.04 2.82
CA LYS A 118 -21.81 1.43 2.84
C LYS A 118 -21.24 2.30 3.96
N THR A 119 -20.80 1.69 5.07
CA THR A 119 -20.24 2.41 6.22
C THR A 119 -18.76 2.75 5.99
N ASP A 120 -18.05 1.86 5.30
CA ASP A 120 -16.60 1.95 5.10
C ASP A 120 -16.20 2.97 4.00
N SER A 121 -17.07 3.24 3.02
CA SER A 121 -16.85 4.31 2.02
C SER A 121 -16.85 5.72 2.66
N TRP A 122 -17.82 6.03 3.53
CA TRP A 122 -17.95 7.39 4.10
C TRP A 122 -16.84 7.74 5.09
N THR A 123 -16.35 6.76 5.88
CA THR A 123 -15.24 6.98 6.83
C THR A 123 -13.93 7.31 6.11
N SER A 124 -13.66 6.66 4.97
CA SER A 124 -12.55 6.99 4.09
C SER A 124 -12.66 8.41 3.51
N ARG A 125 -13.81 8.75 2.90
CA ARG A 125 -14.09 10.11 2.38
C ARG A 125 -13.90 11.19 3.44
N LYS A 126 -14.39 10.95 4.66
CA LYS A 126 -14.20 11.84 5.82
C LYS A 126 -12.73 12.10 6.15
N SER A 127 -11.88 11.08 6.13
CA SER A 127 -10.45 11.25 6.40
C SER A 127 -9.79 12.15 5.35
N GLY A 128 -10.07 11.91 4.06
CA GLY A 128 -9.58 12.75 2.97
C GLY A 128 -10.05 14.21 3.05
N ILE A 129 -11.30 14.46 3.43
CA ILE A 129 -11.81 15.83 3.64
C ILE A 129 -11.04 16.53 4.77
N LEU A 130 -10.89 15.89 5.92
CA LEU A 130 -10.21 16.47 7.09
C LEU A 130 -8.71 16.75 6.87
N GLN A 131 -8.06 15.97 5.99
CA GLN A 131 -6.67 16.21 5.58
C GLN A 131 -6.54 17.36 4.57
N LYS A 132 -7.47 17.48 3.62
CA LYS A 132 -7.39 18.44 2.51
C LYS A 132 -7.88 19.84 2.86
N TYR A 133 -8.94 19.96 3.66
CA TYR A 133 -9.63 21.23 3.92
C TYR A 133 -9.29 21.78 5.32
N THR A 134 -8.06 22.27 5.46
CA THR A 134 -7.51 22.89 6.68
C THR A 134 -7.46 24.42 6.57
N THR A 135 -7.28 25.14 7.68
CA THR A 135 -7.14 26.60 7.69
C THR A 135 -6.22 27.09 8.81
N SER A 136 -5.51 28.19 8.54
CA SER A 136 -4.78 29.00 9.52
C SER A 136 -5.57 30.21 10.02
N GLU A 137 -6.74 30.49 9.41
CA GLU A 137 -7.61 31.60 9.81
C GLU A 137 -8.33 31.32 11.14
N LYS A 138 -8.73 32.38 11.84
CA LYS A 138 -9.50 32.26 13.07
C LYS A 138 -10.94 31.88 12.76
N LEU A 139 -11.39 30.77 13.33
CA LEU A 139 -12.72 30.23 13.18
C LEU A 139 -13.66 30.84 14.22
N SER A 140 -14.72 31.50 13.76
CA SER A 140 -15.78 32.01 14.61
C SER A 140 -16.63 30.86 15.19
N MET A 141 -16.92 30.93 16.49
CA MET A 141 -17.92 30.07 17.13
C MET A 141 -18.82 30.89 18.05
N VAL A 142 -20.12 30.92 17.76
CA VAL A 142 -21.11 31.56 18.63
C VAL A 142 -21.48 30.60 19.76
N THR A 143 -21.16 30.97 21.02
CA THR A 143 -21.50 30.16 22.19
C THR A 143 -22.26 30.94 23.25
N SER A 144 -23.54 30.61 23.45
CA SER A 144 -24.41 31.25 24.45
C SER A 144 -24.52 30.50 25.78
N PHE A 145 -24.00 29.27 25.91
CA PHE A 145 -24.23 28.40 27.08
C PHE A 145 -22.96 27.85 27.76
N LEU A 146 -21.76 28.33 27.39
CA LEU A 146 -20.50 27.68 27.75
C LEU A 146 -19.63 28.42 28.79
N LEU A 147 -20.11 29.54 29.35
CA LEU A 147 -19.40 30.33 30.35
C LEU A 147 -20.34 30.84 31.46
N GLU A 148 -20.96 29.93 32.20
CA GLU A 148 -21.60 30.30 33.49
C GLU A 148 -21.62 29.12 34.46
N GLY A 149 -20.80 29.22 35.51
CA GLY A 149 -20.83 28.33 36.66
C GLY A 149 -21.78 28.86 37.73
N GLU A 150 -23.08 28.74 37.52
CA GLU A 150 -24.07 29.22 38.48
C GLU A 150 -24.52 28.17 39.50
N LYS A 151 -24.61 28.60 40.76
CA LYS A 151 -25.00 27.79 41.92
C LYS A 151 -26.52 27.64 41.95
N VAL A 152 -27.01 26.40 41.88
CA VAL A 152 -28.44 26.11 42.02
C VAL A 152 -28.92 26.45 43.44
N ARG A 153 -29.75 27.49 43.59
CA ARG A 153 -30.66 27.63 44.74
C ARG A 153 -31.98 26.94 44.40
N ALA A 154 -32.53 26.19 45.35
CA ALA A 154 -33.75 25.43 45.18
C ALA A 154 -34.89 26.01 46.03
N GLN A 155 -36.04 26.31 45.40
CA GLN A 155 -37.43 26.07 45.87
C GLN A 155 -38.43 26.92 45.06
N SER A 156 -39.41 26.27 44.40
CA SER A 156 -40.78 26.78 44.22
C SER A 156 -41.74 25.64 43.84
N THR A 157 -43.05 25.87 44.02
CA THR A 157 -44.11 24.84 43.98
C THR A 157 -44.86 24.77 42.63
N LYS A 158 -45.99 24.05 42.57
CA LYS A 158 -46.46 23.39 41.34
C LYS A 158 -47.14 24.29 40.30
N VAL A 159 -47.62 25.49 40.65
CA VAL A 159 -48.38 26.35 39.72
C VAL A 159 -47.46 27.16 38.79
N ASP A 160 -46.31 27.61 39.28
CA ASP A 160 -45.30 28.33 38.47
C ASP A 160 -44.78 27.49 37.28
N LYS A 161 -44.91 26.17 37.30
CA LYS A 161 -44.25 25.27 36.32
C LYS A 161 -44.70 25.41 34.87
N VAL A 162 -45.82 26.08 34.59
CA VAL A 162 -46.24 26.41 33.22
C VAL A 162 -45.73 27.79 32.84
N GLN A 163 -45.91 28.78 33.71
CA GLN A 163 -45.48 30.16 33.49
C GLN A 163 -43.95 30.28 33.43
N HIS A 164 -43.23 29.71 34.40
CA HIS A 164 -41.77 29.56 34.41
C HIS A 164 -41.23 28.67 33.25
N ARG A 165 -42.07 27.89 32.55
CA ARG A 165 -41.67 27.20 31.31
C ARG A 165 -41.85 28.07 30.06
N LEU A 166 -42.81 28.98 30.07
CA LEU A 166 -43.01 30.00 29.02
C LEU A 166 -41.99 31.14 29.18
N GLU A 167 -41.77 31.64 30.39
CA GLU A 167 -40.72 32.62 30.72
C GLU A 167 -39.31 32.03 30.49
N GLN A 168 -39.11 30.72 30.67
CA GLN A 168 -37.87 30.08 30.19
C GLN A 168 -37.76 30.05 28.67
N LEU A 169 -38.85 30.03 27.91
CA LEU A 169 -38.80 30.09 26.44
C LEU A 169 -38.54 31.52 25.95
N ASP A 170 -39.13 32.54 26.56
CA ASP A 170 -38.92 33.95 26.20
C ASP A 170 -37.53 34.48 26.64
N SER A 171 -37.00 34.03 27.78
CA SER A 171 -35.65 34.40 28.24
C SER A 171 -34.48 33.78 27.44
N PHE A 172 -34.74 33.08 26.33
CA PHE A 172 -33.69 32.47 25.49
C PHE A 172 -33.14 33.34 24.34
N GLU A 173 -33.61 34.57 24.13
CA GLU A 173 -33.12 35.41 23.02
C GLU A 173 -32.13 36.54 23.42
N GLU A 174 -32.01 36.94 24.70
CA GLU A 174 -31.26 38.14 25.11
C GLU A 174 -29.96 37.91 25.91
N GLY A 175 -29.23 36.81 25.64
CA GLY A 175 -27.85 36.65 26.09
C GLY A 175 -26.85 37.25 25.07
N PRO A 176 -25.82 38.03 25.47
CA PRO A 176 -24.87 38.61 24.52
C PRO A 176 -24.07 37.51 23.79
N GLN A 177 -24.40 37.32 22.51
CA GLN A 177 -23.73 36.35 21.64
C GLN A 177 -22.26 36.74 21.41
N ARG A 178 -21.35 36.21 22.23
CA ARG A 178 -19.91 36.35 21.98
C ARG A 178 -19.50 35.40 20.86
N LYS A 179 -19.11 35.95 19.71
CA LYS A 179 -18.26 35.22 18.74
C LYS A 179 -16.91 34.97 19.41
N LEU A 180 -16.52 33.71 19.54
CA LEU A 180 -15.19 33.30 19.94
C LEU A 180 -14.35 33.06 18.67
N ASP A 181 -13.20 33.72 18.58
CA ASP A 181 -12.22 33.50 17.53
C ASP A 181 -11.25 32.38 17.97
N LEU A 182 -11.33 31.22 17.33
CA LEU A 182 -10.57 30.01 17.71
C LEU A 182 -9.59 29.59 16.60
N SER A 183 -8.43 29.04 16.97
CA SER A 183 -7.59 28.31 16.01
C SER A 183 -8.24 26.99 15.57
N GLN A 184 -7.79 26.39 14.45
CA GLN A 184 -8.28 25.07 14.01
C GLN A 184 -8.15 24.00 15.11
N ALA A 185 -7.06 24.00 15.88
CA ALA A 185 -6.85 23.03 16.95
C ALA A 185 -7.83 23.22 18.13
N GLU A 186 -8.06 24.47 18.55
CA GLU A 186 -9.03 24.80 19.60
C GLU A 186 -10.46 24.53 19.16
N TYR A 187 -10.79 24.80 17.90
CA TYR A 187 -12.09 24.50 17.29
C TYR A 187 -12.35 22.99 17.27
N LEU A 188 -11.37 22.18 16.86
CA LEU A 188 -11.44 20.71 16.89
C LEU A 188 -11.61 20.18 18.32
N LEU A 189 -10.82 20.68 19.28
CA LEU A 189 -10.97 20.35 20.70
C LEU A 189 -12.36 20.73 21.21
N LYS A 190 -12.92 21.86 20.78
CA LYS A 190 -14.23 22.32 21.21
C LYS A 190 -15.36 21.47 20.64
N ILE A 191 -15.28 21.06 19.38
CA ILE A 191 -16.18 20.06 18.78
C ILE A 191 -16.08 18.72 19.51
N GLN A 192 -14.87 18.25 19.84
CA GLN A 192 -14.70 17.02 20.62
C GLN A 192 -15.30 17.13 22.03
N GLN A 193 -15.19 18.30 22.69
CA GLN A 193 -15.88 18.57 23.95
C GLN A 193 -17.41 18.53 23.79
N LEU A 194 -17.96 19.16 22.75
CA LEU A 194 -19.40 19.14 22.46
C LEU A 194 -19.92 17.72 22.17
N ASN A 195 -19.16 16.92 21.42
CA ASN A 195 -19.48 15.52 21.16
C ASN A 195 -19.45 14.68 22.45
N LYS A 196 -18.38 14.81 23.27
CA LYS A 196 -18.31 14.17 24.59
C LYS A 196 -19.46 14.60 25.51
N GLN A 197 -19.86 15.86 25.50
CA GLN A 197 -21.01 16.36 26.26
C GLN A 197 -22.34 15.80 25.74
N ALA A 198 -22.56 15.75 24.42
CA ALA A 198 -23.75 15.15 23.82
C ALA A 198 -23.91 13.67 24.21
N ILE A 199 -22.81 12.91 24.19
CA ILE A 199 -22.76 11.51 24.64
C ILE A 199 -23.00 11.40 26.16
N LEU A 200 -22.38 12.26 26.98
CA LEU A 200 -22.52 12.22 28.45
C LEU A 200 -23.95 12.56 28.92
N ILE A 201 -24.68 13.39 28.16
CA ILE A 201 -26.05 13.85 28.50
C ILE A 201 -27.14 12.78 28.15
N ARG A 202 -26.75 11.60 27.65
CA ARG A 202 -27.61 10.48 27.16
C ARG A 202 -28.87 10.18 27.97
N LEU A 203 -28.86 10.35 29.29
CA LEU A 203 -29.98 9.94 30.16
C LEU A 203 -30.83 11.09 30.74
N SER A 204 -30.22 12.15 31.30
CA SER A 204 -30.91 13.05 32.25
C SER A 204 -31.45 14.38 31.69
N GLN A 205 -30.84 15.01 30.68
CA GLN A 205 -31.14 16.42 30.31
C GLN A 205 -31.50 16.61 28.82
N ARG A 206 -32.64 16.03 28.41
CA ARG A 206 -33.16 16.07 27.01
C ARG A 206 -33.16 17.44 26.33
N VAL A 207 -33.44 18.51 27.09
CA VAL A 207 -33.49 19.89 26.56
C VAL A 207 -32.09 20.40 26.24
N LYS A 208 -31.07 20.04 27.03
CA LYS A 208 -29.68 20.43 26.77
C LYS A 208 -29.10 19.68 25.56
N ALA A 209 -29.40 18.39 25.41
CA ALA A 209 -29.00 17.63 24.21
C ALA A 209 -29.58 18.25 22.93
N LEU A 210 -30.88 18.57 22.91
CA LEU A 210 -31.50 19.25 21.76
C LEU A 210 -30.88 20.64 21.51
N LYS A 211 -30.60 21.42 22.57
CA LYS A 211 -29.93 22.72 22.43
C LYS A 211 -28.52 22.61 21.84
N ILE A 212 -27.74 21.62 22.27
CA ILE A 212 -26.40 21.34 21.70
C ILE A 212 -26.53 20.97 20.22
N ALA A 213 -27.47 20.10 19.85
CA ALA A 213 -27.72 19.73 18.45
C ALA A 213 -28.13 20.94 17.59
N ILE A 214 -29.03 21.80 18.09
CA ILE A 214 -29.41 23.06 17.43
C ILE A 214 -28.20 23.98 17.27
N GLN A 215 -27.40 24.16 18.32
CA GLN A 215 -26.21 25.02 18.27
C GLN A 215 -25.16 24.49 17.28
N CYS A 216 -24.93 23.18 17.26
CA CYS A 216 -24.06 22.53 16.28
C CYS A 216 -24.59 22.77 14.86
N ALA A 217 -25.90 22.60 14.63
CA ALA A 217 -26.50 22.87 13.33
C ALA A 217 -26.47 24.38 12.92
N LYS A 218 -26.52 25.32 13.87
CA LYS A 218 -26.28 26.76 13.60
C LYS A 218 -24.89 27.02 13.04
N MET A 219 -23.86 26.29 13.48
CA MET A 219 -22.48 26.43 12.98
C MET A 219 -22.35 26.08 11.49
N LEU A 220 -23.33 25.38 10.91
CA LEU A 220 -23.42 25.08 9.47
C LEU A 220 -24.10 26.18 8.66
N ALA A 221 -24.82 27.11 9.27
CA ALA A 221 -25.35 28.29 8.57
C ALA A 221 -24.24 29.33 8.30
N ASP A 222 -23.21 29.34 9.13
CA ASP A 222 -22.05 30.21 9.05
C ASP A 222 -21.12 29.79 7.89
N SER A 223 -20.62 30.75 7.11
CA SER A 223 -19.61 30.53 6.06
C SER A 223 -18.45 31.54 6.14
N ASP A 224 -18.15 32.06 7.33
CA ASP A 224 -17.11 33.07 7.58
C ASP A 224 -15.73 32.64 7.05
N VAL A 225 -15.41 31.34 7.08
CA VAL A 225 -14.20 30.73 6.53
C VAL A 225 -14.58 29.64 5.53
N LEU A 226 -14.56 29.97 4.23
CA LEU A 226 -14.98 29.05 3.15
C LEU A 226 -14.09 27.80 3.01
N PRO A 227 -12.74 27.87 3.06
CA PRO A 227 -11.87 26.72 2.81
C PRO A 227 -12.04 25.58 3.82
N PHE A 228 -12.43 25.92 5.06
CA PHE A 228 -12.63 24.97 6.14
C PHE A 228 -14.07 24.41 6.21
N TYR A 229 -15.01 24.97 5.44
CA TYR A 229 -16.42 24.57 5.48
C TYR A 229 -16.64 23.05 5.26
N PRO A 230 -15.94 22.35 4.33
CA PRO A 230 -16.06 20.90 4.17
C PRO A 230 -15.68 20.11 5.44
N SER A 231 -14.60 20.49 6.11
CA SER A 231 -14.17 19.89 7.38
C SER A 231 -15.16 20.16 8.51
N LYS A 232 -15.62 21.42 8.63
CA LYS A 232 -16.66 21.82 9.58
C LYS A 232 -17.93 20.99 9.42
N PHE A 233 -18.39 20.79 8.18
CA PHE A 233 -19.56 19.97 7.88
C PHE A 233 -19.42 18.54 8.42
N VAL A 234 -18.33 17.85 8.11
CA VAL A 234 -18.13 16.46 8.53
C VAL A 234 -18.09 16.33 10.06
N LEU A 235 -17.38 17.24 10.73
CA LEU A 235 -17.24 17.27 12.20
C LEU A 235 -18.56 17.52 12.93
N VAL A 236 -19.39 18.43 12.42
CA VAL A 236 -20.69 18.76 13.03
C VAL A 236 -21.72 17.67 12.74
N THR A 237 -21.71 17.11 11.53
CA THR A 237 -22.67 16.05 11.15
C THR A 237 -22.45 14.75 11.90
N ASP A 238 -21.24 14.45 12.37
CA ASP A 238 -21.00 13.37 13.35
C ASP A 238 -21.82 13.55 14.66
N ILE A 239 -21.88 14.78 15.19
CA ILE A 239 -22.61 15.10 16.43
C ILE A 239 -24.11 14.96 16.19
N LEU A 240 -24.60 15.41 15.02
CA LEU A 240 -26.00 15.26 14.62
C LEU A 240 -26.40 13.79 14.43
N ASP A 241 -25.55 12.99 13.79
CA ASP A 241 -25.74 11.53 13.66
C ASP A 241 -25.78 10.84 15.02
N CYS A 242 -24.90 11.23 15.95
CA CYS A 242 -24.91 10.73 17.32
C CYS A 242 -26.22 11.11 18.03
N PHE A 243 -26.63 12.37 17.95
CA PHE A 243 -27.89 12.85 18.52
C PHE A 243 -29.11 12.10 17.95
N GLY A 244 -29.17 11.91 16.63
CA GLY A 244 -30.24 11.15 15.96
C GLY A 244 -30.32 9.70 16.43
N LYS A 245 -29.18 9.00 16.52
CA LYS A 245 -29.09 7.63 17.07
C LYS A 245 -29.57 7.57 18.52
N LEU A 246 -29.13 8.50 19.38
CA LEU A 246 -29.53 8.56 20.78
C LEU A 246 -31.03 8.83 20.96
N VAL A 247 -31.64 9.67 20.13
CA VAL A 247 -33.11 9.87 20.15
C VAL A 247 -33.84 8.61 19.68
N TYR A 248 -33.38 7.97 18.60
CA TYR A 248 -33.97 6.73 18.07
C TYR A 248 -33.91 5.57 19.07
N GLU A 249 -32.74 5.31 19.67
CA GLU A 249 -32.55 4.32 20.74
C GLU A 249 -33.50 4.58 21.92
N ARG A 250 -33.63 5.85 22.32
CA ARG A 250 -34.49 6.25 23.45
C ARG A 250 -35.98 6.09 23.15
N LEU A 251 -36.41 6.36 21.91
CA LEU A 251 -37.79 6.09 21.46
C LEU A 251 -38.06 4.58 21.48
N ARG A 252 -37.14 3.77 20.93
CA ARG A 252 -37.22 2.30 20.93
C ARG A 252 -37.29 1.72 22.35
N ALA A 253 -36.44 2.19 23.26
CA ALA A 253 -36.40 1.73 24.66
C ALA A 253 -37.63 2.15 25.48
N LYS A 254 -38.33 3.21 25.08
CA LYS A 254 -39.59 3.66 25.71
C LYS A 254 -40.85 3.01 25.14
N ALA A 255 -40.77 2.42 23.95
CA ALA A 255 -41.88 1.73 23.33
C ALA A 255 -42.12 0.38 24.03
N VAL A 256 -43.15 0.34 24.87
CA VAL A 256 -43.58 -0.85 25.60
C VAL A 256 -44.33 -1.78 24.65
N TYR A 257 -43.64 -2.78 24.09
CA TYR A 257 -44.22 -3.76 23.18
C TYR A 257 -44.55 -5.06 23.90
N TYR A 258 -45.77 -5.56 23.73
CA TYR A 258 -46.18 -6.89 24.21
C TYR A 258 -46.17 -7.84 23.01
N LYS A 259 -45.37 -8.92 23.09
CA LYS A 259 -45.39 -9.98 22.07
C LYS A 259 -46.79 -10.62 22.03
N PRO A 260 -47.31 -11.06 20.87
CA PRO A 260 -48.58 -11.77 20.79
C PRO A 260 -48.61 -12.97 21.77
N GLY A 261 -49.55 -12.96 22.71
CA GLY A 261 -49.67 -13.96 23.78
C GLY A 261 -48.76 -13.77 25.02
N GLY A 262 -47.86 -12.78 25.02
CA GLY A 262 -46.95 -12.50 26.14
C GLY A 262 -47.46 -11.40 27.07
N LYS A 263 -47.47 -11.66 28.38
CA LYS A 263 -47.81 -10.66 29.42
C LYS A 263 -46.65 -9.77 29.86
N THR A 264 -45.43 -10.04 29.39
CA THR A 264 -44.23 -9.28 29.74
C THR A 264 -43.95 -8.18 28.71
N PRO A 265 -43.67 -6.94 29.14
CA PRO A 265 -43.25 -5.88 28.25
C PRO A 265 -41.82 -6.13 27.77
N VAL A 266 -41.57 -5.95 26.47
CA VAL A 266 -40.26 -6.07 25.84
C VAL A 266 -40.03 -4.81 24.99
N ALA A 267 -38.76 -4.42 24.78
CA ALA A 267 -38.44 -3.38 23.80
C ALA A 267 -38.84 -3.84 22.38
N LEU A 268 -39.14 -2.89 21.50
CA LEU A 268 -39.45 -3.18 20.10
C LEU A 268 -38.35 -4.03 19.42
N PRO A 269 -38.72 -5.00 18.55
CA PRO A 269 -37.78 -5.69 17.65
C PRO A 269 -36.94 -4.72 16.81
N GLU A 270 -35.89 -5.20 16.15
CA GLU A 270 -35.10 -4.34 15.25
C GLU A 270 -35.90 -3.98 13.98
N ASP A 271 -36.59 -4.97 13.42
CA ASP A 271 -37.47 -4.87 12.26
C ASP A 271 -38.95 -4.79 12.70
N PHE A 272 -39.29 -3.82 13.56
CA PHE A 272 -40.69 -3.57 13.96
C PHE A 272 -41.50 -2.94 12.80
N THR A 273 -42.83 -3.04 12.79
CA THR A 273 -43.67 -2.22 11.89
C THR A 273 -44.35 -1.07 12.66
N PRO A 274 -44.80 0.01 11.99
CA PRO A 274 -45.51 1.12 12.66
C PRO A 274 -46.75 0.67 13.46
N ASP A 275 -47.38 -0.45 13.11
CA ASP A 275 -48.52 -1.03 13.83
C ASP A 275 -48.13 -1.66 15.16
N MET A 276 -46.86 -2.06 15.32
CA MET A 276 -46.32 -2.60 16.57
C MET A 276 -45.95 -1.51 17.58
N VAL A 277 -45.93 -0.24 17.15
CA VAL A 277 -45.52 0.90 17.98
C VAL A 277 -46.71 1.41 18.80
N PRO A 278 -46.63 1.47 20.15
CA PRO A 278 -47.70 2.00 20.98
C PRO A 278 -47.98 3.49 20.71
N ASP A 279 -49.23 3.91 20.82
CA ASP A 279 -49.64 5.30 20.57
C ASP A 279 -48.88 6.32 21.44
N SER A 280 -48.60 5.98 22.70
CA SER A 280 -47.78 6.82 23.59
C SER A 280 -46.33 7.01 23.10
N ALA A 281 -45.79 6.07 22.34
CA ALA A 281 -44.49 6.20 21.67
C ALA A 281 -44.61 7.02 20.37
N LYS A 282 -45.71 6.86 19.61
CA LYS A 282 -46.03 7.69 18.43
C LYS A 282 -46.19 9.16 18.82
N GLU A 283 -47.00 9.46 19.84
CA GLU A 283 -47.14 10.78 20.43
C GLU A 283 -45.79 11.33 20.92
N THR A 284 -44.96 10.51 21.57
CA THR A 284 -43.62 10.94 22.02
C THR A 284 -42.71 11.28 20.82
N CYS A 285 -42.85 10.57 19.69
CA CYS A 285 -42.12 10.84 18.46
C CYS A 285 -42.59 12.12 17.77
N LEU A 286 -43.92 12.29 17.58
CA LEU A 286 -44.53 13.53 17.08
C LEU A 286 -44.15 14.74 17.92
N ASN A 287 -44.08 14.58 19.26
CA ASN A 287 -43.61 15.60 20.19
C ASN A 287 -42.13 16.01 19.99
N TRP A 288 -41.29 15.22 19.31
CA TRP A 288 -39.97 15.67 18.86
C TRP A 288 -40.08 16.50 17.59
N PHE A 289 -40.83 16.02 16.58
CA PHE A 289 -41.02 16.74 15.32
C PHE A 289 -41.70 18.11 15.52
N PHE A 290 -42.72 18.24 16.38
CA PHE A 290 -43.32 19.54 16.70
C PHE A 290 -42.31 20.52 17.35
N LYS A 291 -41.38 20.03 18.17
CA LYS A 291 -40.32 20.88 18.75
C LYS A 291 -39.30 21.31 17.70
N ILE A 292 -38.97 20.43 16.75
CA ILE A 292 -38.10 20.75 15.62
C ILE A 292 -38.77 21.78 14.71
N ALA A 293 -40.05 21.59 14.38
CA ALA A 293 -40.85 22.54 13.60
C ALA A 293 -40.91 23.95 14.24
N SER A 294 -40.92 24.04 15.58
CA SER A 294 -40.90 25.31 16.32
C SER A 294 -39.56 26.07 16.28
N ILE A 295 -38.49 25.51 15.71
CA ILE A 295 -37.23 26.22 15.51
C ILE A 295 -37.43 27.29 14.42
N ARG A 296 -37.20 28.56 14.79
CA ARG A 296 -37.38 29.73 13.91
C ARG A 296 -36.40 29.74 12.72
N GLU A 297 -35.14 29.37 12.96
CA GLU A 297 -34.08 29.38 11.94
C GLU A 297 -34.16 28.16 11.01
N LEU A 298 -34.11 28.40 9.70
CA LEU A 298 -34.28 27.36 8.67
C LEU A 298 -33.19 26.28 8.72
N VAL A 299 -31.91 26.67 8.70
CA VAL A 299 -30.79 25.73 8.62
C VAL A 299 -30.73 24.77 9.82
N PRO A 300 -30.81 25.23 11.09
CA PRO A 300 -30.84 24.33 12.24
C PRO A 300 -32.07 23.42 12.27
N ARG A 301 -33.24 23.93 11.86
CA ARG A 301 -34.46 23.13 11.75
C ARG A 301 -34.25 21.95 10.80
N LEU A 302 -33.80 22.22 9.57
CA LEU A 302 -33.59 21.19 8.55
C LEU A 302 -32.56 20.14 8.99
N TYR A 303 -31.40 20.56 9.52
CA TYR A 303 -30.36 19.62 9.95
C TYR A 303 -30.78 18.74 11.13
N VAL A 304 -31.51 19.28 12.11
CA VAL A 304 -32.00 18.50 13.25
C VAL A 304 -33.15 17.57 12.82
N GLU A 305 -34.01 17.98 11.89
CA GLU A 305 -35.05 17.14 11.31
C GLU A 305 -34.45 15.98 10.51
N MET A 306 -33.46 16.26 9.65
CA MET A 306 -32.70 15.26 8.90
C MET A 306 -31.99 14.27 9.84
N ALA A 307 -31.41 14.72 10.95
CA ALA A 307 -30.79 13.83 11.94
C ALA A 307 -31.80 12.85 12.59
N LEU A 308 -33.08 13.25 12.71
CA LEU A 308 -34.15 12.42 13.27
C LEU A 308 -34.91 11.61 12.23
N LEU A 309 -34.54 11.63 10.94
CA LEU A 309 -35.33 11.10 9.83
C LEU A 309 -35.65 9.59 9.97
N LYS A 310 -34.78 8.81 10.61
CA LYS A 310 -35.05 7.40 10.98
C LYS A 310 -36.25 7.23 11.92
N SER A 311 -36.59 8.26 12.69
CA SER A 311 -37.67 8.24 13.69
C SER A 311 -39.06 8.36 13.07
N TYR A 312 -39.20 8.81 11.81
CA TYR A 312 -40.50 8.77 11.11
C TYR A 312 -41.10 7.35 11.06
N TYR A 313 -40.23 6.33 11.05
CA TYR A 313 -40.63 4.93 11.06
C TYR A 313 -41.40 4.49 12.33
N PHE A 314 -41.36 5.27 13.42
CA PHE A 314 -42.25 5.03 14.57
C PHE A 314 -43.70 5.45 14.29
N ILE A 315 -43.93 6.38 13.35
CA ILE A 315 -45.24 6.97 13.06
C ILE A 315 -45.90 6.22 11.90
N SER A 316 -45.22 6.17 10.75
CA SER A 316 -45.74 5.62 9.50
C SER A 316 -44.61 5.13 8.59
N ALA A 317 -44.91 4.18 7.70
CA ALA A 317 -43.97 3.72 6.67
C ALA A 317 -43.80 4.74 5.53
N ASN A 318 -44.85 5.54 5.24
CA ASN A 318 -44.90 6.42 4.06
C ASN A 318 -44.43 7.86 4.35
N GLU A 319 -44.51 8.32 5.61
CA GLU A 319 -44.10 9.69 5.99
C GLU A 319 -42.60 9.96 5.75
N CYS A 320 -41.76 8.92 5.77
CA CYS A 320 -40.32 9.06 5.57
C CYS A 320 -39.97 9.45 4.11
N PRO A 321 -40.44 8.72 3.07
CA PRO A 321 -40.38 9.17 1.67
C PRO A 321 -40.93 10.59 1.45
N GLU A 322 -42.12 10.91 1.98
CA GLU A 322 -42.72 12.24 1.84
C GLU A 322 -41.86 13.33 2.48
N ALA A 323 -41.29 13.06 3.66
CA ALA A 323 -40.35 13.96 4.32
C ALA A 323 -39.05 14.15 3.50
N LEU A 324 -38.53 13.11 2.84
CA LEU A 324 -37.34 13.23 1.98
C LEU A 324 -37.57 14.19 0.79
N PHE A 325 -38.71 14.07 0.09
CA PHE A 325 -39.06 14.99 -0.99
C PHE A 325 -39.34 16.41 -0.48
N ARG A 326 -40.13 16.55 0.61
CA ARG A 326 -40.38 17.86 1.23
C ARG A 326 -39.08 18.55 1.67
N LEU A 327 -38.16 17.81 2.30
CA LEU A 327 -36.86 18.35 2.71
C LEU A 327 -36.03 18.76 1.50
N THR A 328 -36.03 17.97 0.41
CA THR A 328 -35.33 18.32 -0.84
C THR A 328 -35.75 19.69 -1.36
N GLU A 329 -37.06 19.95 -1.46
CA GLU A 329 -37.59 21.25 -1.88
C GLU A 329 -37.32 22.35 -0.84
N MET A 330 -37.39 22.06 0.47
CA MET A 330 -37.08 23.06 1.51
C MET A 330 -35.62 23.54 1.51
N ILE A 331 -34.65 22.74 1.04
CA ILE A 331 -33.24 23.14 0.94
C ILE A 331 -33.02 24.07 -0.30
N LEU A 332 -34.00 24.28 -1.18
CA LEU A 332 -33.97 25.40 -2.16
C LEU A 332 -34.06 26.77 -1.46
N GLY A 333 -34.65 26.85 -0.27
CA GLY A 333 -34.75 28.08 0.52
C GLY A 333 -33.43 28.56 1.16
N ILE A 334 -32.32 27.82 0.99
CA ILE A 334 -31.01 28.21 1.51
C ILE A 334 -30.29 29.06 0.46
N GLY A 335 -30.19 30.37 0.69
CA GLY A 335 -29.59 31.32 -0.26
C GLY A 335 -28.06 31.20 -0.44
N ASN A 336 -27.33 30.55 0.47
CA ASN A 336 -25.90 30.30 0.31
C ASN A 336 -25.69 28.95 -0.41
N PRO A 337 -25.13 28.93 -1.64
CA PRO A 337 -25.01 27.70 -2.43
C PRO A 337 -24.11 26.63 -1.79
N LEU A 338 -23.07 27.03 -1.04
CA LEU A 338 -22.19 26.10 -0.34
C LEU A 338 -22.91 25.42 0.84
N VAL A 339 -23.67 26.19 1.62
CA VAL A 339 -24.50 25.62 2.70
C VAL A 339 -25.59 24.71 2.12
N ALA A 340 -26.19 25.11 0.99
CA ALA A 340 -27.25 24.40 0.31
C ALA A 340 -26.80 23.03 -0.26
N ILE A 341 -25.59 22.91 -0.82
CA ILE A 341 -25.11 21.63 -1.37
C ILE A 341 -24.73 20.64 -0.26
N TYR A 342 -24.14 21.13 0.85
CA TYR A 342 -23.79 20.28 1.97
C TYR A 342 -25.03 19.79 2.74
N ALA A 343 -26.08 20.61 2.82
CA ALA A 343 -27.38 20.16 3.33
C ALA A 343 -28.00 19.05 2.45
N ARG A 344 -27.93 19.16 1.11
CA ARG A 344 -28.33 18.08 0.18
C ARG A 344 -27.50 16.81 0.36
N CYS A 345 -26.18 16.94 0.54
CA CYS A 345 -25.30 15.81 0.83
C CYS A 345 -25.68 15.10 2.14
N TYR A 346 -26.02 15.84 3.20
CA TYR A 346 -26.51 15.26 4.45
C TYR A 346 -27.85 14.56 4.26
N LEU A 347 -28.80 15.16 3.53
CA LEU A 347 -30.09 14.55 3.21
C LEU A 347 -29.92 13.23 2.44
N CYS A 348 -29.10 13.22 1.40
CA CYS A 348 -28.81 12.01 0.61
C CYS A 348 -28.21 10.92 1.50
N ARG A 349 -27.20 11.26 2.31
CA ARG A 349 -26.51 10.31 3.20
C ARG A 349 -27.43 9.73 4.28
N VAL A 350 -28.24 10.56 4.94
CA VAL A 350 -29.15 10.07 5.99
C VAL A 350 -30.34 9.33 5.39
N GLY A 351 -30.90 9.79 4.26
CA GLY A 351 -31.95 9.07 3.54
C GLY A 351 -31.55 7.64 3.16
N LEU A 352 -30.37 7.47 2.57
CA LEU A 352 -29.82 6.14 2.23
C LEU A 352 -29.65 5.21 3.44
N ASN A 353 -29.48 5.74 4.65
CA ASN A 353 -29.37 4.97 5.89
C ASN A 353 -30.74 4.57 6.49
N VAL A 354 -31.84 5.17 6.02
CA VAL A 354 -33.20 4.92 6.51
C VAL A 354 -34.03 4.10 5.51
N MET A 355 -33.71 4.17 4.22
CA MET A 355 -34.43 3.45 3.17
C MET A 355 -34.33 1.93 3.26
N THR A 356 -35.41 1.27 2.84
CA THR A 356 -35.43 -0.18 2.58
C THR A 356 -35.24 -0.45 1.08
N ARG A 357 -35.00 -1.70 0.68
CA ARG A 357 -34.73 -2.07 -0.73
C ARG A 357 -35.85 -1.75 -1.74
N HIS A 358 -37.02 -1.33 -1.27
CA HIS A 358 -38.20 -1.00 -2.09
C HIS A 358 -38.60 0.49 -2.04
N SER A 359 -37.83 1.34 -1.36
CA SER A 359 -38.11 2.78 -1.25
C SER A 359 -37.70 3.55 -2.50
N GLU A 360 -38.50 4.53 -2.92
CA GLU A 360 -38.25 5.34 -4.12
C GLU A 360 -36.98 6.19 -3.99
N THR A 361 -36.04 6.02 -4.93
CA THR A 361 -34.75 6.73 -4.98
C THR A 361 -34.81 8.07 -5.73
N GLY A 362 -35.97 8.47 -6.23
CA GLY A 362 -36.16 9.66 -7.06
C GLY A 362 -35.70 10.97 -6.40
N TYR A 363 -35.78 11.07 -5.08
CA TYR A 363 -35.30 12.25 -4.34
C TYR A 363 -33.78 12.47 -4.52
N LEU A 364 -32.97 11.42 -4.74
CA LEU A 364 -31.53 11.56 -4.98
C LEU A 364 -31.26 12.32 -6.28
N LYS A 365 -31.94 11.94 -7.37
CA LYS A 365 -31.85 12.66 -8.66
C LYS A 365 -32.36 14.09 -8.50
N ARG A 366 -33.52 14.27 -7.84
CA ARG A 366 -34.10 15.59 -7.57
C ARG A 366 -33.16 16.51 -6.77
N ASN A 367 -32.39 15.99 -5.80
CA ASN A 367 -31.40 16.80 -5.07
C ASN A 367 -30.31 17.36 -6.00
N PHE A 368 -29.89 16.60 -7.03
CA PHE A 368 -28.94 17.06 -8.03
C PHE A 368 -29.59 18.04 -9.03
N GLU A 369 -30.78 17.75 -9.52
CA GLU A 369 -31.57 18.65 -10.39
C GLU A 369 -31.80 20.02 -9.71
N CYS A 370 -32.21 20.04 -8.44
CA CYS A 370 -32.34 21.27 -7.64
C CYS A 370 -31.02 22.03 -7.43
N PHE A 371 -29.86 21.36 -7.52
CA PHE A 371 -28.56 22.04 -7.56
C PHE A 371 -28.30 22.66 -8.94
N LEU A 372 -28.63 21.96 -10.03
CA LEU A 372 -28.56 22.50 -11.39
C LEU A 372 -29.47 23.73 -11.59
N GLU A 373 -30.68 23.73 -11.01
CA GLU A 373 -31.59 24.88 -10.98
C GLU A 373 -30.96 26.13 -10.32
N THR A 374 -30.12 25.93 -9.31
CA THR A 374 -29.46 27.01 -8.54
C THR A 374 -28.01 27.26 -8.95
N TYR A 375 -27.51 26.57 -9.98
CA TYR A 375 -26.10 26.55 -10.37
C TYR A 375 -25.53 27.93 -10.72
N GLN A 376 -26.33 28.79 -11.37
CA GLN A 376 -25.91 30.14 -11.74
C GLN A 376 -25.56 31.02 -10.52
N HIS A 377 -26.08 30.71 -9.32
CA HIS A 377 -25.77 31.47 -8.11
C HIS A 377 -24.31 31.31 -7.65
N LEU A 378 -23.60 30.26 -8.06
CA LEU A 378 -22.17 30.08 -7.78
C LEU A 378 -21.31 31.18 -8.42
N PHE A 379 -21.80 31.78 -9.50
CA PHE A 379 -21.17 32.88 -10.24
C PHE A 379 -21.82 34.24 -9.93
N GLY A 380 -22.71 34.29 -8.93
CA GLY A 380 -23.46 35.49 -8.56
C GLY A 380 -22.64 36.51 -7.75
N ARG A 381 -23.11 37.77 -7.73
CA ARG A 381 -22.43 38.90 -7.07
C ARG A 381 -22.11 38.68 -5.59
N SER A 382 -22.91 37.88 -4.87
CA SER A 382 -22.63 37.54 -3.47
C SER A 382 -21.39 36.65 -3.35
N ALA A 383 -21.30 35.60 -4.15
CA ALA A 383 -20.16 34.69 -4.16
C ALA A 383 -18.87 35.45 -4.52
N THR A 384 -18.89 36.30 -5.55
CA THR A 384 -17.72 37.13 -5.89
C THR A 384 -17.32 38.09 -4.76
N GLY A 385 -18.29 38.63 -4.00
CA GLY A 385 -18.02 39.50 -2.86
C GLY A 385 -17.31 38.78 -1.71
N ASP A 386 -17.73 37.55 -1.39
CA ASP A 386 -17.10 36.75 -0.34
C ASP A 386 -15.73 36.21 -0.75
N LEU A 387 -15.55 35.88 -2.04
CA LEU A 387 -14.25 35.52 -2.61
C LEU A 387 -13.24 36.68 -2.52
N SER A 388 -13.65 37.91 -2.85
CA SER A 388 -12.80 39.10 -2.69
C SER A 388 -12.45 39.41 -1.24
N ARG A 389 -13.36 39.13 -0.28
CA ARG A 389 -13.09 39.32 1.15
C ARG A 389 -12.06 38.35 1.70
N GLN A 390 -12.08 37.09 1.23
CA GLN A 390 -11.20 36.01 1.69
C GLN A 390 -9.97 35.78 0.78
N ASN A 391 -9.74 36.64 -0.22
CA ASN A 391 -8.67 36.50 -1.23
C ASN A 391 -8.63 35.11 -1.92
N LEU A 392 -9.81 34.52 -2.17
CA LEU A 392 -9.94 33.20 -2.75
C LEU A 392 -10.11 33.24 -4.27
N SER A 393 -9.42 32.32 -4.96
CA SER A 393 -9.61 32.12 -6.40
C SER A 393 -10.84 31.25 -6.68
N ILE A 394 -11.51 31.49 -7.82
CA ILE A 394 -12.70 30.73 -8.21
C ILE A 394 -12.41 29.23 -8.35
N PRO A 395 -11.26 28.77 -8.91
CA PRO A 395 -10.90 27.35 -8.89
C PRO A 395 -10.91 26.71 -7.49
N ILE A 396 -10.33 27.37 -6.48
CA ILE A 396 -10.32 26.85 -5.10
C ILE A 396 -11.76 26.76 -4.58
N TYR A 397 -12.57 27.79 -4.81
CA TYR A 397 -13.98 27.81 -4.43
C TYR A 397 -14.78 26.65 -5.04
N MET A 398 -14.59 26.36 -6.33
CA MET A 398 -15.24 25.21 -6.97
C MET A 398 -14.83 23.88 -6.33
N THR A 399 -13.57 23.73 -5.89
CA THR A 399 -13.15 22.52 -5.14
C THR A 399 -13.78 22.37 -3.75
N LEU A 400 -14.47 23.38 -3.21
CA LEU A 400 -15.24 23.25 -1.97
C LEU A 400 -16.55 22.49 -2.18
N TYR A 401 -17.08 22.46 -3.41
CA TYR A 401 -18.32 21.75 -3.74
C TYR A 401 -18.09 20.27 -4.04
N THR A 402 -16.90 19.89 -4.53
CA THR A 402 -16.65 18.53 -5.01
C THR A 402 -16.94 17.44 -3.96
N PRO A 403 -16.56 17.53 -2.67
CA PRO A 403 -16.81 16.43 -1.73
C PRO A 403 -18.30 16.15 -1.49
N ALA A 404 -19.15 17.17 -1.59
CA ALA A 404 -20.61 17.03 -1.50
C ALA A 404 -21.21 16.49 -2.80
N LEU A 405 -20.77 17.06 -3.94
CA LEU A 405 -21.23 16.66 -5.28
C LEU A 405 -20.83 15.23 -5.64
N ASP A 406 -19.59 14.83 -5.35
CA ASP A 406 -19.07 13.48 -5.60
C ASP A 406 -19.85 12.42 -4.79
N TYR A 407 -20.38 12.77 -3.61
CA TYR A 407 -21.22 11.86 -2.81
C TYR A 407 -22.67 11.81 -3.31
N ILE A 408 -23.25 12.96 -3.66
CA ILE A 408 -24.60 13.02 -4.27
C ILE A 408 -24.61 12.24 -5.60
N MET A 409 -23.59 12.42 -6.45
CA MET A 409 -23.49 11.72 -7.72
C MET A 409 -23.28 10.22 -7.55
N GLU A 410 -22.40 9.78 -6.64
CA GLU A 410 -22.25 8.36 -6.29
C GLU A 410 -23.58 7.73 -5.85
N ALA A 411 -24.34 8.44 -5.00
CA ALA A 411 -25.66 8.00 -4.54
C ALA A 411 -26.68 7.90 -5.69
N VAL A 412 -26.71 8.88 -6.61
CA VAL A 412 -27.56 8.84 -7.82
C VAL A 412 -27.17 7.67 -8.72
N VAL A 413 -25.88 7.50 -9.03
CA VAL A 413 -25.37 6.47 -9.95
C VAL A 413 -25.57 5.05 -9.39
N GLN A 414 -25.42 4.84 -8.08
CA GLN A 414 -25.67 3.54 -7.45
C GLN A 414 -27.14 3.08 -7.59
N HIS A 415 -28.07 4.03 -7.75
CA HIS A 415 -29.51 3.81 -7.65
C HIS A 415 -30.30 4.20 -8.92
N SER A 416 -29.61 4.41 -10.05
CA SER A 416 -30.20 4.84 -11.33
C SER A 416 -29.73 3.98 -12.52
N PRO A 417 -30.52 3.86 -13.60
CA PRO A 417 -30.09 3.20 -14.84
C PRO A 417 -29.08 4.05 -15.64
N GLU A 418 -28.35 3.42 -16.58
CA GLU A 418 -27.31 4.08 -17.38
C GLU A 418 -27.83 5.27 -18.22
N SER A 419 -29.11 5.25 -18.63
CA SER A 419 -29.73 6.32 -19.44
C SER A 419 -29.59 7.71 -18.81
N VAL A 420 -29.52 7.79 -17.48
CA VAL A 420 -29.33 9.03 -16.73
C VAL A 420 -28.00 9.73 -17.10
N LEU A 421 -26.96 9.02 -17.53
CA LEU A 421 -25.73 9.67 -18.00
C LEU A 421 -25.99 10.52 -19.26
N SER A 422 -26.78 10.01 -20.19
CA SER A 422 -27.13 10.75 -21.41
C SER A 422 -28.01 11.96 -21.09
N GLU A 423 -29.00 11.82 -20.20
CA GLU A 423 -29.83 12.93 -19.71
C GLU A 423 -28.97 14.03 -19.07
N LEU A 424 -28.10 13.68 -18.12
CA LEU A 424 -27.26 14.64 -17.41
C LEU A 424 -26.24 15.33 -18.34
N LEU A 425 -25.73 14.64 -19.36
CA LEU A 425 -24.87 15.27 -20.38
C LEU A 425 -25.64 16.23 -21.29
N GLU A 426 -26.92 15.95 -21.58
CA GLU A 426 -27.81 16.86 -22.32
C GLU A 426 -28.12 18.13 -21.51
N GLU A 427 -28.36 17.99 -20.21
CA GLU A 427 -28.56 19.11 -19.28
C GLU A 427 -27.29 19.93 -19.08
N CYS A 428 -26.13 19.27 -18.97
CA CYS A 428 -24.82 19.92 -18.83
C CYS A 428 -24.52 20.90 -19.98
N LYS A 429 -24.97 20.62 -21.21
CA LYS A 429 -24.85 21.53 -22.37
C LYS A 429 -25.62 22.85 -22.22
N ARG A 430 -26.61 22.93 -21.33
CA ARG A 430 -27.45 24.13 -21.13
C ARG A 430 -26.75 25.23 -20.32
N TYR A 431 -25.61 24.92 -19.70
CA TYR A 431 -24.87 25.82 -18.81
C TYR A 431 -23.52 26.21 -19.45
N SER A 432 -23.20 27.50 -19.47
CA SER A 432 -21.94 28.01 -20.05
C SER A 432 -20.70 27.58 -19.25
N ASN A 433 -20.77 27.63 -17.91
CA ASN A 433 -19.65 27.31 -17.03
C ASN A 433 -19.78 25.87 -16.50
N SER A 434 -19.85 24.87 -17.38
CA SER A 434 -20.20 23.47 -17.05
C SER A 434 -19.08 22.65 -16.39
N SER A 435 -17.89 23.19 -16.18
CA SER A 435 -16.70 22.44 -15.72
C SER A 435 -16.86 21.73 -14.37
N LEU A 436 -17.52 22.33 -13.38
CA LEU A 436 -17.79 21.66 -12.08
C LEU A 436 -18.76 20.48 -12.23
N ILE A 437 -19.81 20.64 -13.04
CA ILE A 437 -20.79 19.59 -13.35
C ILE A 437 -20.10 18.44 -14.08
N LEU A 438 -19.30 18.77 -15.10
CA LEU A 438 -18.58 17.79 -15.92
C LEU A 438 -17.58 16.98 -15.09
N ASN A 439 -16.81 17.63 -14.22
CA ASN A 439 -15.92 16.93 -13.28
C ASN A 439 -16.69 16.02 -12.32
N THR A 440 -17.84 16.47 -11.80
CA THR A 440 -18.69 15.66 -10.91
C THR A 440 -19.20 14.40 -11.62
N ILE A 441 -19.65 14.53 -12.88
CA ILE A 441 -20.09 13.40 -13.70
C ILE A 441 -18.92 12.43 -13.93
N MET A 442 -17.73 12.93 -14.29
CA MET A 442 -16.55 12.08 -14.51
C MET A 442 -16.07 11.38 -13.24
N SER A 443 -16.13 12.02 -12.07
CA SER A 443 -15.76 11.40 -10.78
C SER A 443 -16.79 10.39 -10.27
N GLY A 444 -18.08 10.59 -10.57
CA GLY A 444 -19.18 9.79 -10.00
C GLY A 444 -19.63 8.58 -10.82
N PHE A 445 -19.48 8.61 -12.15
CA PHE A 445 -19.86 7.48 -13.01
C PHE A 445 -18.74 6.44 -13.12
N LYS A 446 -19.12 5.17 -13.42
CA LYS A 446 -18.12 4.12 -13.66
C LYS A 446 -17.22 4.47 -14.85
N PRO A 447 -15.89 4.27 -14.76
CA PRO A 447 -14.95 4.58 -15.84
C PRO A 447 -15.33 3.98 -17.21
N THR A 448 -15.97 2.81 -17.24
CA THR A 448 -16.45 2.15 -18.45
C THR A 448 -17.42 3.02 -19.29
N TYR A 449 -18.34 3.74 -18.63
CA TYR A 449 -19.34 4.56 -19.33
C TYR A 449 -18.76 5.87 -19.87
N ILE A 450 -17.71 6.38 -19.19
CA ILE A 450 -16.94 7.57 -19.57
C ILE A 450 -16.03 7.22 -20.75
N ALA A 451 -15.34 6.09 -20.69
CA ALA A 451 -14.44 5.60 -21.74
C ALA A 451 -15.15 5.36 -23.09
N GLN A 452 -16.41 4.92 -23.10
CA GLN A 452 -17.20 4.79 -24.33
C GLN A 452 -17.52 6.14 -25.00
N ARG A 453 -17.50 7.23 -24.24
CA ARG A 453 -17.95 8.58 -24.64
C ARG A 453 -16.80 9.60 -24.56
N THR A 454 -15.53 9.16 -24.51
CA THR A 454 -14.35 10.03 -24.30
C THR A 454 -14.30 11.22 -25.25
N LEU A 455 -14.63 11.04 -26.54
CA LEU A 455 -14.65 12.13 -27.52
C LEU A 455 -15.73 13.19 -27.23
N GLN A 456 -16.88 12.78 -26.69
CA GLN A 456 -17.93 13.71 -26.25
C GLN A 456 -17.46 14.53 -25.04
N PHE A 457 -16.84 13.89 -24.05
CA PHE A 457 -16.24 14.59 -22.91
C PHE A 457 -15.16 15.58 -23.35
N LEU A 458 -14.27 15.22 -24.27
CA LEU A 458 -13.24 16.12 -24.79
C LEU A 458 -13.81 17.34 -25.53
N CYS A 459 -14.87 17.14 -26.32
CA CYS A 459 -15.58 18.23 -26.98
C CYS A 459 -16.21 19.20 -25.95
N MET A 460 -16.81 18.68 -24.88
CA MET A 460 -17.40 19.49 -23.80
C MET A 460 -16.34 20.20 -22.95
N ILE A 461 -15.21 19.55 -22.66
CA ILE A 461 -14.06 20.16 -21.97
C ILE A 461 -13.52 21.35 -22.77
N GLY A 462 -13.36 21.20 -24.11
CA GLY A 462 -12.91 22.29 -24.99
C GLY A 462 -13.91 23.44 -25.17
N GLN A 463 -15.14 23.30 -24.68
CA GLN A 463 -16.17 24.35 -24.68
C GLN A 463 -16.29 25.06 -23.32
N CYS A 464 -15.63 24.58 -22.26
CA CYS A 464 -15.65 25.21 -20.95
C CYS A 464 -14.79 26.48 -20.94
N THR A 465 -15.39 27.64 -20.67
CA THR A 465 -14.66 28.87 -20.36
C THR A 465 -14.05 28.80 -18.95
N ASP A 466 -12.81 29.26 -18.78
CA ASP A 466 -11.90 28.97 -17.65
C ASP A 466 -12.33 29.45 -16.23
N ASP A 467 -13.53 30.00 -16.05
CA ASP A 467 -14.00 30.56 -14.78
C ASP A 467 -14.24 29.52 -13.65
N GLY A 468 -14.20 28.22 -13.96
CA GLY A 468 -14.60 27.14 -13.03
C GLY A 468 -13.46 26.23 -12.57
N ILE A 469 -13.62 24.92 -12.75
CA ILE A 469 -12.53 23.95 -12.56
C ILE A 469 -11.56 24.10 -13.76
N PRO A 470 -10.24 24.22 -13.52
CA PRO A 470 -9.26 24.48 -14.58
C PRO A 470 -9.10 23.29 -15.53
N LEU A 471 -8.79 23.58 -16.79
CA LEU A 471 -8.64 22.60 -17.87
C LEU A 471 -7.78 21.39 -17.51
N HIS A 472 -6.61 21.61 -16.90
CA HIS A 472 -5.71 20.52 -16.50
C HIS A 472 -6.39 19.53 -15.52
N SER A 473 -7.23 20.02 -14.61
CA SER A 473 -7.92 19.15 -13.66
C SER A 473 -9.01 18.31 -14.34
N LEU A 474 -9.69 18.85 -15.36
CA LEU A 474 -10.68 18.10 -16.15
C LEU A 474 -10.01 17.00 -16.98
N LEU A 475 -8.92 17.34 -17.67
CA LEU A 475 -8.11 16.40 -18.44
C LEU A 475 -7.52 15.30 -17.54
N ARG A 476 -7.11 15.65 -16.32
CA ARG A 476 -6.63 14.71 -15.30
C ARG A 476 -7.72 13.74 -14.85
N THR A 477 -8.92 14.22 -14.51
CA THR A 477 -10.05 13.36 -14.10
C THR A 477 -10.47 12.41 -15.23
N LEU A 478 -10.52 12.90 -16.47
CA LEU A 478 -10.78 12.06 -17.65
C LEU A 478 -9.68 11.00 -17.85
N GLY A 479 -8.41 11.39 -17.69
CA GLY A 479 -7.26 10.49 -17.79
C GLY A 479 -7.28 9.36 -16.77
N LEU A 480 -7.74 9.62 -15.53
CA LEU A 480 -7.92 8.58 -14.50
C LEU A 480 -8.95 7.54 -14.94
N CYS A 481 -10.07 7.98 -15.53
CA CYS A 481 -11.10 7.08 -16.05
C CYS A 481 -10.57 6.23 -17.21
N VAL A 482 -9.85 6.88 -18.14
CA VAL A 482 -9.32 6.26 -19.36
C VAL A 482 -8.15 5.29 -19.09
N SER A 483 -7.33 5.54 -18.07
CA SER A 483 -6.23 4.64 -17.68
C SER A 483 -6.73 3.37 -17.00
N ILE A 484 -7.83 3.46 -16.24
CA ILE A 484 -8.53 2.29 -15.68
C ILE A 484 -9.21 1.48 -16.79
N CYS A 485 -9.97 2.15 -17.67
CA CYS A 485 -10.69 1.53 -18.77
C CYS A 485 -10.43 2.27 -20.09
N PRO A 486 -9.67 1.70 -21.05
CA PRO A 486 -9.36 2.39 -22.29
C PRO A 486 -10.60 2.57 -23.18
N PRO A 487 -10.72 3.67 -23.93
CA PRO A 487 -11.78 3.86 -24.92
C PRO A 487 -11.75 2.82 -26.05
N PRO A 488 -12.85 2.68 -26.82
CA PRO A 488 -12.91 1.83 -28.01
C PRO A 488 -11.76 2.11 -28.98
N ALA A 489 -11.23 1.06 -29.62
CA ALA A 489 -9.99 1.14 -30.41
C ALA A 489 -9.98 2.29 -31.44
N GLU A 490 -11.10 2.47 -32.16
CA GLU A 490 -11.31 3.54 -33.15
C GLU A 490 -11.20 4.95 -32.55
N GLN A 491 -11.61 5.13 -31.29
CA GLN A 491 -11.61 6.43 -30.60
C GLN A 491 -10.26 6.76 -29.95
N ARG A 492 -9.36 5.78 -29.74
CA ARG A 492 -8.10 5.98 -28.98
C ARG A 492 -7.21 7.06 -29.60
N LYS A 493 -6.89 6.96 -30.90
CA LYS A 493 -6.01 7.91 -31.58
C LYS A 493 -6.61 9.31 -31.71
N PRO A 494 -7.89 9.49 -32.09
CA PRO A 494 -8.56 10.79 -32.03
C PRO A 494 -8.58 11.40 -30.62
N ALA A 495 -8.84 10.59 -29.58
CA ALA A 495 -8.84 11.05 -28.19
C ALA A 495 -7.45 11.51 -27.74
N LEU A 496 -6.40 10.73 -28.02
CA LEU A 496 -5.01 11.10 -27.73
C LEU A 496 -4.64 12.43 -28.40
N ASN A 497 -4.90 12.59 -29.69
CA ASN A 497 -4.58 13.83 -30.41
C ASN A 497 -5.29 15.06 -29.82
N ALA A 498 -6.59 14.93 -29.49
CA ALA A 498 -7.37 16.01 -28.89
C ALA A 498 -6.92 16.34 -27.47
N VAL A 499 -6.55 15.34 -26.66
CA VAL A 499 -5.98 15.54 -25.32
C VAL A 499 -4.61 16.22 -25.40
N TRP A 500 -3.70 15.68 -26.21
CA TRP A 500 -2.31 16.13 -26.24
C TRP A 500 -2.17 17.54 -26.81
N SER A 501 -3.02 17.91 -27.78
CA SER A 501 -3.12 19.29 -28.28
C SER A 501 -3.46 20.31 -27.19
N ASN A 502 -4.19 19.90 -26.13
CA ASN A 502 -4.47 20.75 -24.97
C ASN A 502 -3.37 20.67 -23.90
N ILE A 503 -2.83 19.47 -23.62
CA ILE A 503 -1.76 19.29 -22.62
C ILE A 503 -0.48 20.04 -23.02
N ALA A 504 -0.04 19.93 -24.28
CA ALA A 504 1.18 20.59 -24.77
C ALA A 504 1.10 22.13 -24.83
N GLN A 505 -0.06 22.73 -24.53
CA GLN A 505 -0.22 24.19 -24.41
C GLN A 505 -0.10 24.67 -22.94
N LEU A 506 -0.01 23.76 -21.96
CA LEU A 506 0.03 24.07 -20.53
C LEU A 506 1.40 24.62 -20.08
N LYS A 507 1.58 25.94 -20.19
CA LYS A 507 2.82 26.65 -19.81
C LYS A 507 3.29 26.51 -18.36
N LYS A 508 2.47 25.96 -17.45
CA LYS A 508 2.81 25.79 -16.03
C LYS A 508 3.23 24.35 -15.77
N PRO A 509 4.49 24.07 -15.38
CA PRO A 509 5.00 22.70 -15.19
C PRO A 509 4.18 21.85 -14.22
N SER A 510 3.63 22.44 -13.15
CA SER A 510 2.77 21.74 -12.18
C SER A 510 1.45 21.25 -12.80
N GLU A 511 0.87 22.02 -13.71
CA GLU A 511 -0.41 21.70 -14.34
C GLU A 511 -0.20 20.65 -15.44
N TYR A 512 0.84 20.83 -16.25
CA TYR A 512 1.31 19.87 -17.26
C TYR A 512 1.62 18.50 -16.65
N MET A 513 2.52 18.45 -15.66
CA MET A 513 2.97 17.21 -15.03
C MET A 513 1.81 16.43 -14.39
N SER A 514 0.84 17.13 -13.77
CA SER A 514 -0.35 16.50 -13.18
C SER A 514 -1.26 15.79 -14.19
N CYS A 515 -1.18 16.14 -15.47
CA CYS A 515 -1.88 15.46 -16.55
C CYS A 515 -1.03 14.30 -17.10
N VAL A 516 0.23 14.58 -17.43
CA VAL A 516 1.15 13.60 -18.05
C VAL A 516 1.34 12.35 -17.19
N GLU A 517 1.51 12.51 -15.87
CA GLU A 517 1.65 11.40 -14.90
C GLU A 517 0.60 10.30 -15.11
N ILE A 518 -0.63 10.68 -15.41
CA ILE A 518 -1.77 9.78 -15.59
C ILE A 518 -1.94 9.35 -17.03
N TRP A 519 -1.84 10.27 -18.00
CA TRP A 519 -2.04 9.95 -19.41
C TRP A 519 -0.94 9.06 -19.99
N VAL A 520 0.29 9.11 -19.45
CA VAL A 520 1.38 8.20 -19.85
C VAL A 520 1.01 6.73 -19.66
N GLN A 521 0.30 6.36 -18.58
CA GLN A 521 -0.12 4.97 -18.38
C GLN A 521 -1.07 4.51 -19.49
N PHE A 522 -2.05 5.33 -19.87
CA PHE A 522 -2.94 5.02 -20.99
C PHE A 522 -2.17 4.86 -22.31
N ILE A 523 -1.15 5.70 -22.55
CA ILE A 523 -0.40 5.69 -23.80
C ILE A 523 0.50 4.45 -23.89
N ALA A 524 1.31 4.18 -22.86
CA ALA A 524 2.19 3.01 -22.79
C ALA A 524 1.43 1.69 -22.95
N ARG A 525 0.19 1.62 -22.44
CA ARG A 525 -0.65 0.41 -22.51
C ARG A 525 -1.39 0.20 -23.85
N ASN A 526 -1.58 1.24 -24.67
CA ASN A 526 -2.49 1.18 -25.83
C ASN A 526 -1.87 1.58 -27.18
N PHE A 527 -0.65 2.14 -27.20
CA PHE A 527 0.04 2.63 -28.40
C PHE A 527 1.43 2.00 -28.54
N SER A 528 2.15 2.33 -29.62
CA SER A 528 3.50 1.81 -29.83
C SER A 528 4.54 2.64 -29.07
N THR A 529 5.77 2.11 -28.98
CA THR A 529 6.93 2.83 -28.43
C THR A 529 7.20 4.17 -29.14
N ARG A 530 6.74 4.36 -30.39
CA ARG A 530 6.87 5.64 -31.11
C ARG A 530 6.01 6.75 -30.53
N GLU A 531 4.75 6.45 -30.17
CA GLU A 531 3.90 7.44 -29.49
C GLU A 531 4.44 7.75 -28.08
N VAL A 532 4.94 6.74 -27.36
CA VAL A 532 5.60 6.93 -26.06
C VAL A 532 6.84 7.81 -26.19
N ASN A 533 7.74 7.54 -27.15
CA ASN A 533 8.95 8.35 -27.39
C ASN A 533 8.60 9.81 -27.74
N THR A 534 7.51 10.03 -28.48
CA THR A 534 7.02 11.39 -28.81
C THR A 534 6.56 12.14 -27.57
N VAL A 535 5.83 11.48 -26.67
CA VAL A 535 5.41 12.03 -25.37
C VAL A 535 6.60 12.32 -24.47
N LEU A 536 7.61 11.44 -24.46
CA LEU A 536 8.84 11.68 -23.68
C LEU A 536 9.62 12.89 -24.19
N GLY A 537 9.64 13.12 -25.51
CA GLY A 537 10.21 14.34 -26.11
C GLY A 537 9.49 15.61 -25.62
N ASP A 538 8.15 15.61 -25.67
CA ASP A 538 7.32 16.72 -25.16
C ASP A 538 7.55 16.97 -23.65
N VAL A 539 7.77 15.92 -22.85
CA VAL A 539 8.13 16.05 -21.43
C VAL A 539 9.51 16.67 -21.25
N LEU A 540 10.51 16.29 -22.05
CA LEU A 540 11.84 16.91 -22.03
C LEU A 540 11.74 18.40 -22.37
N ASP A 541 11.02 18.75 -23.44
CA ASP A 541 10.82 20.14 -23.89
C ASP A 541 10.16 21.02 -22.82
N HIS A 542 9.26 20.47 -21.99
CA HIS A 542 8.61 21.19 -20.89
C HIS A 542 9.42 21.22 -19.58
N MET A 543 10.30 20.25 -19.34
CA MET A 543 10.97 20.06 -18.03
C MET A 543 12.43 20.48 -17.99
N VAL A 544 13.15 20.44 -19.13
CA VAL A 544 14.52 20.94 -19.27
C VAL A 544 14.61 22.46 -19.06
N PRO A 545 13.70 23.30 -19.61
CA PRO A 545 13.71 24.74 -19.34
C PRO A 545 13.55 25.04 -17.85
N ASN A 546 14.33 26.00 -17.34
CA ASN A 546 14.30 26.47 -15.95
C ASN A 546 14.52 25.39 -14.87
N ARG A 547 15.12 24.24 -15.22
CA ARG A 547 15.36 23.08 -14.30
C ARG A 547 14.12 22.67 -13.50
N CYS A 548 12.97 22.62 -14.16
CA CYS A 548 11.73 22.27 -13.48
C CYS A 548 11.67 20.80 -13.03
N SER A 549 12.53 19.93 -13.57
CA SER A 549 12.78 18.55 -13.10
C SER A 549 13.03 18.45 -11.59
N GLU A 550 13.84 19.36 -11.01
CA GLU A 550 14.20 19.38 -9.59
C GLU A 550 12.98 19.46 -8.66
N LYS A 551 11.85 20.01 -9.13
CA LYS A 551 10.62 20.21 -8.34
C LYS A 551 9.63 19.05 -8.40
N PHE A 552 9.79 18.11 -9.34
CA PHE A 552 8.83 17.03 -9.60
C PHE A 552 9.46 15.62 -9.75
N PRO A 553 10.46 15.23 -8.92
CA PRO A 553 11.14 13.94 -9.07
C PRO A 553 10.19 12.75 -8.84
N MET A 554 9.20 12.88 -7.95
CA MET A 554 8.24 11.81 -7.66
C MET A 554 7.30 11.53 -8.83
N GLN A 555 6.85 12.56 -9.53
CA GLN A 555 6.00 12.44 -10.72
C GLN A 555 6.79 11.88 -11.91
N LEU A 556 8.05 12.31 -12.12
CA LEU A 556 8.93 11.73 -13.12
C LEU A 556 9.21 10.24 -12.84
N LYS A 557 9.44 9.87 -11.56
CA LYS A 557 9.58 8.46 -11.13
C LYS A 557 8.29 7.66 -11.36
N ALA A 558 7.12 8.27 -11.21
CA ALA A 558 5.83 7.65 -11.54
C ALA A 558 5.67 7.42 -13.05
N ILE A 559 6.01 8.40 -13.89
CA ILE A 559 6.04 8.29 -15.36
C ILE A 559 6.91 7.09 -15.79
N VAL A 560 8.16 7.02 -15.32
CA VAL A 560 9.05 5.88 -15.66
C VAL A 560 8.45 4.56 -15.17
N ARG A 561 7.92 4.50 -13.94
CA ARG A 561 7.25 3.30 -13.41
C ARG A 561 6.10 2.82 -14.30
N HIS A 562 5.24 3.73 -14.76
CA HIS A 562 4.09 3.39 -15.60
C HIS A 562 4.51 2.89 -16.99
N ILE A 563 5.54 3.50 -17.59
CA ILE A 563 6.08 3.06 -18.88
C ILE A 563 6.69 1.65 -18.75
N VAL A 564 7.55 1.47 -17.75
CA VAL A 564 8.29 0.22 -17.53
C VAL A 564 7.39 -0.94 -17.12
N ALA A 565 6.27 -0.68 -16.44
CA ALA A 565 5.31 -1.71 -16.03
C ALA A 565 4.39 -2.21 -17.16
N GLU A 566 4.15 -1.39 -18.19
CA GLU A 566 3.21 -1.73 -19.29
C GLU A 566 3.95 -2.18 -20.56
N ILE A 567 5.20 -1.75 -20.78
CA ILE A 567 6.01 -2.16 -21.94
C ILE A 567 6.77 -3.46 -21.65
N THR A 568 6.44 -4.52 -22.39
CA THR A 568 7.06 -5.85 -22.27
C THR A 568 8.32 -6.04 -23.11
N ASP A 569 8.51 -5.23 -24.16
CA ASP A 569 9.67 -5.27 -25.05
C ASP A 569 10.74 -4.31 -24.53
N PHE A 570 11.78 -4.87 -23.92
CA PHE A 570 12.83 -4.11 -23.27
C PHE A 570 13.88 -3.54 -24.26
N GLU A 571 14.11 -4.21 -25.39
CA GLU A 571 14.99 -3.68 -26.44
C GLU A 571 14.35 -2.43 -27.08
N ALA A 572 13.06 -2.51 -27.40
CA ALA A 572 12.30 -1.38 -27.93
C ALA A 572 12.11 -0.24 -26.89
N LEU A 573 12.17 -0.55 -25.59
CA LEU A 573 12.18 0.45 -24.51
C LEU A 573 13.50 1.24 -24.47
N LEU A 574 14.64 0.54 -24.40
CA LEU A 574 15.95 1.19 -24.29
C LEU A 574 16.41 1.86 -25.59
N SER A 575 15.91 1.41 -26.74
CA SER A 575 16.19 2.02 -28.05
C SER A 575 15.42 3.32 -28.32
N MET A 576 14.63 3.84 -27.37
CA MET A 576 13.93 5.13 -27.52
C MET A 576 14.86 6.32 -27.27
N ASP A 577 15.02 7.18 -28.27
CA ASP A 577 15.89 8.37 -28.24
C ASP A 577 15.68 9.25 -26.99
N ASN A 578 14.43 9.43 -26.56
CA ASN A 578 14.07 10.32 -25.44
C ASN A 578 14.00 9.60 -24.08
N PHE A 579 14.21 8.27 -24.01
CA PHE A 579 14.09 7.52 -22.76
C PHE A 579 15.31 7.67 -21.84
N LEU A 580 16.54 7.52 -22.35
CA LEU A 580 17.74 7.76 -21.54
C LEU A 580 17.88 9.24 -21.11
N PRO A 581 17.65 10.25 -21.98
CA PRO A 581 17.64 11.65 -21.57
C PRO A 581 16.62 11.98 -20.45
N LEU A 582 15.51 11.25 -20.36
CA LEU A 582 14.55 11.40 -19.25
C LEU A 582 15.16 10.93 -17.92
N ILE A 583 15.97 9.88 -17.93
CA ILE A 583 16.69 9.38 -16.74
C ILE A 583 17.77 10.38 -16.31
N ASP A 584 18.35 11.13 -17.25
CA ASP A 584 19.33 12.16 -16.96
C ASP A 584 18.74 13.47 -16.39
N LEU A 585 17.40 13.62 -16.37
CA LEU A 585 16.72 14.67 -15.61
C LEU A 585 16.80 14.48 -14.09
N PHE A 586 17.08 13.27 -13.60
CA PHE A 586 17.19 12.99 -12.17
C PHE A 586 18.56 13.47 -11.64
N HIS A 587 18.60 14.69 -11.09
CA HIS A 587 19.79 15.27 -10.47
C HIS A 587 20.08 14.75 -9.05
N ASP A 588 19.10 14.12 -8.40
CA ASP A 588 19.31 13.43 -7.13
C ASP A 588 19.72 11.98 -7.38
N GLU A 589 20.96 11.65 -6.99
CA GLU A 589 21.54 10.31 -7.16
C GLU A 589 20.69 9.22 -6.49
N SER A 590 20.06 9.51 -5.33
CA SER A 590 19.25 8.50 -4.64
C SER A 590 18.02 8.10 -5.46
N THR A 591 17.30 9.09 -6.01
CA THR A 591 16.18 8.88 -6.91
C THR A 591 16.62 8.24 -8.23
N LYS A 592 17.77 8.66 -8.80
CA LYS A 592 18.31 8.11 -10.05
C LYS A 592 18.61 6.61 -9.90
N VAL A 593 19.22 6.20 -8.79
CA VAL A 593 19.49 4.79 -8.46
C VAL A 593 18.20 3.99 -8.30
N GLU A 594 17.20 4.50 -7.59
CA GLU A 594 15.90 3.81 -7.46
C GLU A 594 15.20 3.63 -8.82
N VAL A 595 15.31 4.61 -9.72
CA VAL A 595 14.78 4.51 -11.10
C VAL A 595 15.55 3.48 -11.92
N CYS A 596 16.88 3.46 -11.84
CA CYS A 596 17.71 2.46 -12.52
C CYS A 596 17.43 1.04 -12.00
N LYS A 597 17.31 0.85 -10.67
CA LYS A 597 16.85 -0.42 -10.07
C LYS A 597 15.48 -0.82 -10.61
N LEU A 598 14.53 0.10 -10.73
CA LEU A 598 13.18 -0.18 -11.25
C LEU A 598 13.20 -0.63 -12.71
N ILE A 599 14.01 0.00 -13.56
CA ILE A 599 14.16 -0.38 -14.98
C ILE A 599 14.82 -1.77 -15.11
N LEU A 600 15.85 -2.04 -14.31
CA LEU A 600 16.65 -3.26 -14.41
C LEU A 600 16.09 -4.46 -13.61
N THR A 601 15.00 -4.29 -12.86
CA THR A 601 14.35 -5.41 -12.13
C THR A 601 13.02 -5.86 -12.74
N SER A 602 12.39 -5.03 -13.57
CA SER A 602 11.00 -5.22 -14.01
C SER A 602 10.79 -6.28 -15.10
N ASN A 603 11.75 -6.48 -16.01
CA ASN A 603 11.59 -7.38 -17.17
C ASN A 603 12.84 -8.19 -17.58
N LEU A 604 13.98 -8.12 -16.87
CA LEU A 604 15.26 -8.76 -17.29
C LEU A 604 15.34 -10.30 -17.19
N VAL A 605 14.23 -11.03 -17.06
CA VAL A 605 14.28 -12.44 -16.60
C VAL A 605 14.46 -13.48 -17.73
N GLU A 606 13.99 -13.22 -18.96
CA GLU A 606 13.83 -14.29 -19.97
C GLU A 606 14.34 -14.02 -21.40
N GLN A 607 14.64 -12.78 -21.78
CA GLN A 607 15.07 -12.44 -23.16
C GLN A 607 16.57 -12.17 -23.21
N LYS A 608 17.26 -12.73 -24.22
CA LYS A 608 18.66 -12.44 -24.52
C LYS A 608 18.75 -11.38 -25.61
N THR A 609 19.72 -10.48 -25.48
CA THR A 609 19.94 -9.38 -26.44
C THR A 609 21.28 -9.50 -27.16
N ASN A 610 21.25 -9.05 -28.42
CA ASN A 610 22.40 -8.93 -29.32
C ASN A 610 22.54 -7.50 -29.86
N ASP A 611 21.62 -6.60 -29.50
CA ASP A 611 21.57 -5.24 -30.02
C ASP A 611 22.55 -4.32 -29.28
N LEU A 612 23.40 -3.63 -30.04
CA LEU A 612 24.45 -2.77 -29.51
C LEU A 612 23.89 -1.54 -28.77
N VAL A 613 22.73 -1.02 -29.18
CA VAL A 613 22.10 0.13 -28.52
C VAL A 613 21.60 -0.27 -27.12
N THR A 614 20.86 -1.37 -27.05
CA THR A 614 20.36 -1.99 -25.81
C THR A 614 21.52 -2.37 -24.88
N ILE A 615 22.61 -2.94 -25.40
CA ILE A 615 23.79 -3.32 -24.60
C ILE A 615 24.49 -2.09 -24.02
N ASN A 616 24.71 -1.04 -24.83
CA ASN A 616 25.31 0.21 -24.35
C ASN A 616 24.43 0.90 -23.29
N ALA A 617 23.11 0.90 -23.48
CA ALA A 617 22.16 1.43 -22.52
C ALA A 617 22.14 0.62 -21.20
N LEU A 618 22.22 -0.71 -21.26
CA LEU A 618 22.37 -1.58 -20.09
C LEU A 618 23.68 -1.31 -19.34
N MET A 619 24.79 -1.14 -20.06
CA MET A 619 26.09 -0.79 -19.46
C MET A 619 26.06 0.60 -18.81
N TYR A 620 25.39 1.58 -19.42
CA TYR A 620 25.19 2.91 -18.84
C TYR A 620 24.39 2.87 -17.53
N LEU A 621 23.22 2.20 -17.53
CA LEU A 621 22.37 2.06 -16.34
C LEU A 621 23.06 1.23 -15.25
N GLY A 622 23.82 0.20 -15.62
CA GLY A 622 24.65 -0.58 -14.71
C GLY A 622 25.78 0.26 -14.08
N GLY A 623 26.41 1.16 -14.86
CA GLY A 623 27.42 2.09 -14.36
C GLY A 623 26.89 3.01 -13.27
N ILE A 624 25.69 3.59 -13.46
CA ILE A 624 25.02 4.42 -12.44
C ILE A 624 24.77 3.61 -11.15
N LEU A 625 24.37 2.34 -11.26
CA LEU A 625 24.18 1.48 -10.09
C LEU A 625 25.50 1.07 -9.41
N HIS A 626 26.59 0.95 -10.17
CA HIS A 626 27.91 0.67 -9.63
C HIS A 626 28.44 1.88 -8.84
N ASP A 627 28.39 3.07 -9.44
CA ASP A 627 29.00 4.29 -8.90
C ASP A 627 28.27 4.83 -7.65
N CYS A 628 27.03 4.39 -7.40
CA CYS A 628 26.31 4.76 -6.18
C CYS A 628 26.75 3.95 -4.94
N VAL A 629 27.45 2.84 -5.11
CA VAL A 629 27.85 1.96 -4.01
C VAL A 629 29.15 2.45 -3.37
N ASN A 630 29.12 2.63 -2.05
CA ASN A 630 30.25 3.12 -1.27
C ASN A 630 30.38 2.34 0.04
N ALA A 631 31.42 2.65 0.83
CA ALA A 631 31.73 1.95 2.08
C ALA A 631 30.66 2.08 3.20
N LEU A 632 29.61 2.88 3.00
CA LEU A 632 28.46 3.02 3.91
C LEU A 632 27.19 2.34 3.37
N THR A 633 27.21 1.78 2.16
CA THR A 633 26.09 1.04 1.58
C THR A 633 25.87 -0.27 2.37
N PRO A 634 24.63 -0.60 2.79
CA PRO A 634 24.37 -1.84 3.52
C PRO A 634 24.57 -3.09 2.66
N GLU A 635 25.04 -4.18 3.27
CA GLU A 635 25.39 -5.43 2.57
C GLU A 635 24.24 -6.01 1.72
N ASP A 636 22.99 -5.84 2.15
CA ASP A 636 21.81 -6.30 1.42
C ASP A 636 21.58 -5.50 0.12
N GLU A 637 21.81 -4.19 0.12
CA GLU A 637 21.73 -3.38 -1.11
C GLU A 637 22.92 -3.64 -2.04
N HIS A 638 24.11 -3.83 -1.46
CA HIS A 638 25.30 -4.24 -2.22
C HIS A 638 25.06 -5.60 -2.92
N ARG A 639 24.48 -6.58 -2.22
CA ARG A 639 24.07 -7.87 -2.82
C ARG A 639 23.01 -7.66 -3.91
N GLN A 640 21.96 -6.87 -3.64
CA GLN A 640 20.89 -6.61 -4.61
C GLN A 640 21.44 -6.01 -5.91
N ILE A 641 22.34 -5.03 -5.82
CA ILE A 641 22.96 -4.41 -7.00
C ILE A 641 23.86 -5.42 -7.71
N GLY A 642 24.66 -6.19 -6.97
CA GLY A 642 25.47 -7.27 -7.54
C GLY A 642 24.65 -8.31 -8.32
N ASP A 643 23.48 -8.71 -7.81
CA ASP A 643 22.56 -9.63 -8.49
C ASP A 643 21.97 -9.01 -9.77
N ILE A 644 21.62 -7.72 -9.76
CA ILE A 644 21.15 -6.98 -10.95
C ILE A 644 22.27 -6.92 -12.02
N LEU A 645 23.49 -6.55 -11.65
CA LEU A 645 24.63 -6.50 -12.57
C LEU A 645 24.97 -7.89 -13.13
N CYS A 646 24.86 -8.95 -12.32
CA CYS A 646 25.00 -10.33 -12.80
C CYS A 646 23.93 -10.70 -13.84
N ASN A 647 22.70 -10.19 -13.70
CA ASN A 647 21.64 -10.41 -14.69
C ASN A 647 21.93 -9.68 -16.02
N ILE A 648 22.48 -8.46 -15.98
CA ILE A 648 22.93 -7.75 -17.19
C ILE A 648 23.98 -8.60 -17.95
N VAL A 649 24.99 -9.10 -17.25
CA VAL A 649 26.04 -9.97 -17.83
C VAL A 649 25.47 -11.27 -18.41
N ASN A 650 24.33 -11.74 -17.91
CA ASN A 650 23.64 -12.93 -18.40
C ASN A 650 22.72 -12.67 -19.61
N LEU A 651 22.30 -11.42 -19.81
CA LEU A 651 21.36 -11.01 -20.86
C LEU A 651 22.03 -10.95 -22.24
N VAL A 652 23.31 -10.56 -22.28
CA VAL A 652 24.06 -10.30 -23.52
C VAL A 652 24.64 -11.60 -24.09
N ASP A 653 24.17 -11.99 -25.29
CA ASP A 653 24.60 -13.23 -25.95
C ASP A 653 24.77 -13.07 -27.47
N TYR A 654 25.96 -12.67 -27.92
CA TYR A 654 26.36 -12.61 -29.33
C TYR A 654 26.39 -13.99 -30.04
N GLY A 655 26.02 -15.07 -29.36
CA GLY A 655 25.69 -16.38 -29.93
C GLY A 655 26.91 -17.15 -30.43
N ARG A 656 27.32 -16.89 -31.68
CA ARG A 656 28.50 -17.51 -32.30
C ARG A 656 29.67 -16.56 -32.50
N ASP A 657 29.48 -15.25 -32.28
CA ASP A 657 30.61 -14.31 -32.28
C ASP A 657 31.29 -14.34 -30.90
N PHE A 658 32.20 -15.31 -30.75
CA PHE A 658 32.93 -15.51 -29.51
C PHE A 658 33.94 -14.41 -29.23
N GLU A 659 34.46 -13.72 -30.26
CA GLU A 659 35.39 -12.59 -30.09
C GLU A 659 34.65 -11.36 -29.55
N GLN A 660 33.48 -11.03 -30.12
CA GLN A 660 32.64 -9.94 -29.62
C GLN A 660 32.11 -10.21 -28.19
N GLN A 661 31.73 -11.46 -27.90
CA GLN A 661 31.32 -11.85 -26.54
C GLN A 661 32.46 -11.69 -25.51
N LEU A 662 33.69 -12.08 -25.87
CA LEU A 662 34.84 -11.91 -24.98
C LEU A 662 35.17 -10.42 -24.77
N GLN A 663 35.06 -9.60 -25.82
CA GLN A 663 35.27 -8.15 -25.73
C GLN A 663 34.26 -7.50 -24.77
N PHE A 664 32.98 -7.87 -24.84
CA PHE A 664 31.97 -7.42 -23.87
C PHE A 664 32.31 -7.82 -22.43
N TYR A 665 32.80 -9.05 -22.19
CA TYR A 665 33.23 -9.45 -20.85
C TYR A 665 34.46 -8.68 -20.35
N VAL A 666 35.37 -8.26 -21.24
CA VAL A 666 36.49 -7.36 -20.90
C VAL A 666 35.98 -5.97 -20.49
N GLU A 667 35.01 -5.42 -21.21
CA GLU A 667 34.38 -4.14 -20.89
C GLU A 667 33.61 -4.21 -19.55
N ALA A 668 32.73 -5.22 -19.38
CA ALA A 668 31.96 -5.42 -18.16
C ALA A 668 32.84 -5.62 -16.91
N ARG A 669 34.02 -6.25 -17.06
CA ARG A 669 35.01 -6.33 -15.97
C ARG A 669 35.60 -4.96 -15.62
N GLY A 670 35.85 -4.11 -16.61
CA GLY A 670 36.34 -2.75 -16.40
C GLY A 670 35.32 -1.88 -15.68
N SER A 671 34.05 -1.96 -16.09
CA SER A 671 32.95 -1.17 -15.51
C SER A 671 32.50 -1.64 -14.12
N PHE A 672 32.56 -2.93 -13.82
CA PHE A 672 31.98 -3.51 -12.59
C PHE A 672 33.02 -4.13 -11.65
N ALA A 673 34.23 -3.58 -11.63
CA ALA A 673 35.38 -4.15 -10.94
C ALA A 673 35.25 -4.29 -9.41
N SER A 674 34.32 -3.56 -8.78
CA SER A 674 34.11 -3.59 -7.31
C SER A 674 33.28 -4.78 -6.80
N PHE A 675 32.55 -5.48 -7.67
CA PHE A 675 31.61 -6.53 -7.25
C PHE A 675 32.18 -7.95 -7.44
N ASP A 676 32.65 -8.57 -6.34
CA ASP A 676 33.07 -9.98 -6.25
C ASP A 676 32.12 -10.95 -6.98
N ALA A 677 30.81 -10.75 -6.84
CA ALA A 677 29.78 -11.58 -7.47
C ALA A 677 29.80 -11.47 -9.01
N VAL A 678 29.95 -10.26 -9.54
CA VAL A 678 30.02 -9.99 -10.99
C VAL A 678 31.32 -10.54 -11.57
N LEU A 679 32.44 -10.34 -10.88
CA LEU A 679 33.74 -10.93 -11.27
C LEU A 679 33.68 -12.46 -11.30
N ALA A 680 33.08 -13.09 -10.30
CA ALA A 680 32.88 -14.54 -10.26
C ALA A 680 31.97 -15.02 -11.41
N GLN A 681 30.89 -14.29 -11.70
CA GLN A 681 29.98 -14.58 -12.80
C GLN A 681 30.66 -14.46 -14.17
N LEU A 682 31.46 -13.41 -14.38
CA LEU A 682 32.25 -13.20 -15.61
C LEU A 682 33.25 -14.34 -15.82
N VAL A 683 33.96 -14.79 -14.77
CA VAL A 683 34.88 -15.94 -14.87
C VAL A 683 34.13 -17.23 -15.23
N GLN A 684 32.93 -17.46 -14.68
CA GLN A 684 32.11 -18.61 -15.06
C GLN A 684 31.62 -18.53 -16.52
N ARG A 685 31.23 -17.33 -16.98
CA ARG A 685 30.76 -17.08 -18.36
C ARG A 685 31.89 -17.21 -19.38
N VAL A 686 33.11 -16.75 -19.09
CA VAL A 686 34.29 -16.95 -19.96
C VAL A 686 34.73 -18.42 -20.00
N ASN A 687 34.64 -19.14 -18.87
CA ASN A 687 34.86 -20.59 -18.87
C ASN A 687 33.80 -21.33 -19.73
N LEU A 688 32.53 -20.94 -19.64
CA LEU A 688 31.47 -21.47 -20.49
C LEU A 688 31.72 -21.15 -21.98
N LEU A 689 32.21 -19.96 -22.30
CA LEU A 689 32.60 -19.55 -23.67
C LEU A 689 33.70 -20.46 -24.24
N ALA A 690 34.72 -20.78 -23.44
CA ALA A 690 35.77 -21.74 -23.81
C ALA A 690 35.21 -23.16 -24.03
N VAL A 691 34.31 -23.64 -23.16
CA VAL A 691 33.64 -24.95 -23.33
C VAL A 691 32.76 -24.97 -24.58
N ASN A 692 31.99 -23.92 -24.84
CA ASN A 692 31.16 -23.78 -26.05
C ASN A 692 32.03 -23.78 -27.31
N THR A 693 33.18 -23.10 -27.28
CA THR A 693 34.17 -23.14 -28.36
C THR A 693 34.62 -24.57 -28.63
N ARG A 694 34.99 -25.33 -27.58
CA ARG A 694 35.38 -26.75 -27.67
C ARG A 694 34.28 -27.62 -28.29
N LEU A 695 33.03 -27.41 -27.90
CA LEU A 695 31.87 -28.15 -28.42
C LEU A 695 31.63 -27.86 -29.92
N VAL A 696 31.76 -26.61 -30.35
CA VAL A 696 31.62 -26.23 -31.76
C VAL A 696 32.73 -26.83 -32.63
N VAL A 697 33.98 -26.85 -32.15
CA VAL A 697 35.11 -27.47 -32.88
C VAL A 697 35.26 -28.98 -32.64
N LYS A 698 34.36 -29.60 -31.86
CA LYS A 698 34.40 -31.02 -31.46
C LYS A 698 35.76 -31.45 -30.87
N GLY A 699 36.39 -30.56 -30.10
CA GLY A 699 37.71 -30.75 -29.50
C GLY A 699 38.92 -30.47 -30.41
N LEU A 700 38.74 -30.30 -31.72
CA LEU A 700 39.84 -30.05 -32.67
C LEU A 700 40.09 -28.54 -32.85
N HIS A 701 40.96 -27.97 -32.02
CA HIS A 701 41.26 -26.54 -32.07
C HIS A 701 42.18 -26.20 -33.27
N THR A 702 41.68 -25.35 -34.18
CA THR A 702 42.54 -24.58 -35.10
C THR A 702 43.45 -23.63 -34.32
N ARG A 703 44.55 -23.16 -34.93
CA ARG A 703 45.45 -22.15 -34.33
C ARG A 703 44.69 -20.96 -33.74
N LYS A 704 43.78 -20.34 -34.51
CA LYS A 704 42.94 -19.21 -34.06
C LYS A 704 42.10 -19.56 -32.83
N THR A 705 41.38 -20.68 -32.86
CA THR A 705 40.54 -21.12 -31.73
C THR A 705 41.36 -21.53 -30.51
N GLY A 706 42.60 -22.01 -30.69
CA GLY A 706 43.53 -22.30 -29.60
C GLY A 706 44.21 -21.05 -29.03
N ASP A 707 44.45 -20.01 -29.84
CA ASP A 707 44.82 -18.67 -29.37
C ASP A 707 43.66 -18.05 -28.56
N PHE A 708 42.43 -18.14 -29.05
CA PHE A 708 41.22 -17.63 -28.39
C PHE A 708 40.94 -18.28 -27.02
N VAL A 709 40.99 -19.63 -26.92
CA VAL A 709 40.79 -20.31 -25.62
C VAL A 709 41.91 -19.99 -24.64
N ARG A 710 43.15 -19.79 -25.11
CA ARG A 710 44.24 -19.28 -24.27
C ARG A 710 43.99 -17.86 -23.78
N ALA A 711 43.37 -16.99 -24.59
CA ALA A 711 42.93 -15.66 -24.16
C ALA A 711 41.82 -15.75 -23.09
N CYS A 712 40.84 -16.64 -23.25
CA CYS A 712 39.80 -16.90 -22.24
C CYS A 712 40.40 -17.38 -20.90
N ALA A 713 41.35 -18.33 -20.95
CA ALA A 713 42.03 -18.83 -19.77
C ALA A 713 42.91 -17.75 -19.10
N ALA A 714 43.60 -16.92 -19.90
CA ALA A 714 44.36 -15.77 -19.42
C ALA A 714 43.45 -14.74 -18.72
N TYR A 715 42.31 -14.40 -19.33
CA TYR A 715 41.29 -13.53 -18.73
C TYR A 715 40.85 -14.05 -17.35
N CYS A 716 40.52 -15.34 -17.23
CA CYS A 716 40.13 -15.94 -15.95
C CYS A 716 41.27 -15.81 -14.93
N PHE A 717 42.49 -16.16 -15.32
CA PHE A 717 43.67 -16.12 -14.46
C PHE A 717 44.00 -14.71 -13.92
N ILE A 718 43.77 -13.64 -14.70
CA ILE A 718 43.99 -12.26 -14.24
C ILE A 718 42.77 -11.64 -13.52
N THR A 719 41.60 -12.28 -13.55
CA THR A 719 40.36 -11.77 -12.93
C THR A 719 40.12 -12.37 -11.55
N ILE A 720 40.43 -13.66 -11.35
CA ILE A 720 40.27 -14.34 -10.05
C ILE A 720 41.09 -13.71 -8.90
N PRO A 721 42.31 -13.15 -9.10
CA PRO A 721 43.02 -12.44 -8.03
C PRO A 721 42.30 -11.22 -7.48
N SER A 722 41.38 -10.61 -8.25
CA SER A 722 40.62 -9.41 -7.88
C SER A 722 39.40 -9.70 -7.01
N ILE A 723 39.15 -10.96 -6.66
CA ILE A 723 38.02 -11.39 -5.82
C ILE A 723 38.51 -11.55 -4.38
N ASP A 724 37.92 -10.86 -3.42
CA ASP A 724 38.35 -10.89 -2.00
C ASP A 724 38.09 -12.27 -1.36
N SER A 725 36.96 -12.91 -1.71
CA SER A 725 36.56 -14.18 -1.11
C SER A 725 37.48 -15.34 -1.52
N THR A 726 38.42 -15.69 -0.64
CA THR A 726 39.39 -16.78 -0.86
C THR A 726 38.74 -18.14 -1.16
N LYS A 727 37.57 -18.45 -0.57
CA LYS A 727 36.81 -19.67 -0.89
C LYS A 727 36.30 -19.68 -2.34
N VAL A 728 35.89 -18.52 -2.87
CA VAL A 728 35.48 -18.34 -4.26
C VAL A 728 36.70 -18.39 -5.19
N ARG A 729 37.82 -17.76 -4.83
CA ARG A 729 39.07 -17.87 -5.61
C ARG A 729 39.49 -19.32 -5.85
N LEU A 730 39.49 -20.15 -4.79
CA LEU A 730 39.83 -21.57 -4.88
C LEU A 730 38.93 -22.33 -5.87
N SER A 731 37.60 -22.17 -5.77
CA SER A 731 36.66 -22.87 -6.66
C SER A 731 36.78 -22.41 -8.12
N LEU A 732 36.97 -21.10 -8.36
CA LEU A 732 37.12 -20.54 -9.70
C LEU A 732 38.46 -20.92 -10.36
N TYR A 733 39.57 -20.97 -9.61
CA TYR A 733 40.84 -21.47 -10.16
C TYR A 733 40.75 -22.96 -10.50
N LEU A 734 40.08 -23.78 -9.68
CA LEU A 734 39.90 -25.20 -9.95
C LEU A 734 39.05 -25.41 -11.21
N LEU A 735 37.94 -24.69 -11.34
CA LEU A 735 37.08 -24.71 -12.53
C LEU A 735 37.85 -24.26 -13.78
N SER A 736 38.57 -23.13 -13.71
CA SER A 736 39.33 -22.59 -14.84
C SER A 736 40.49 -23.52 -15.24
N GLY A 737 41.13 -24.16 -14.27
CA GLY A 737 42.16 -25.19 -14.50
C GLY A 737 41.59 -26.44 -15.18
N GLN A 738 40.42 -26.92 -14.76
CA GLN A 738 39.71 -28.03 -15.43
C GLN A 738 39.33 -27.68 -16.87
N VAL A 739 38.78 -26.48 -17.12
CA VAL A 739 38.40 -26.02 -18.47
C VAL A 739 39.64 -25.87 -19.35
N ALA A 740 40.71 -25.23 -18.88
CA ALA A 740 41.97 -25.11 -19.60
C ALA A 740 42.57 -26.49 -19.95
N LEU A 741 42.59 -27.42 -18.99
CA LEU A 741 43.08 -28.79 -19.17
C LEU A 741 42.26 -29.54 -20.23
N SER A 742 40.92 -29.39 -20.22
CA SER A 742 40.03 -29.99 -21.22
C SER A 742 40.21 -29.43 -22.64
N ASN A 743 40.74 -28.21 -22.78
CA ASN A 743 41.07 -27.56 -24.05
C ASN A 743 42.59 -27.66 -24.38
N HIS A 744 43.30 -28.62 -23.80
CA HIS A 744 44.74 -28.85 -23.99
C HIS A 744 45.65 -27.63 -23.68
N CYS A 745 45.16 -26.64 -22.95
CA CYS A 745 45.91 -25.44 -22.55
C CYS A 745 46.75 -25.71 -21.28
N LEU A 746 47.69 -26.65 -21.39
CA LEU A 746 48.43 -27.23 -20.25
C LEU A 746 49.20 -26.18 -19.42
N GLY A 747 49.81 -25.18 -20.07
CA GLY A 747 50.55 -24.12 -19.37
C GLY A 747 49.66 -23.23 -18.51
N GLN A 748 48.45 -22.92 -19.00
CA GLN A 748 47.44 -22.16 -18.26
C GLN A 748 46.84 -22.98 -17.11
N ALA A 749 46.66 -24.29 -17.31
CA ALA A 749 46.22 -25.20 -16.25
C ALA A 749 47.25 -25.31 -15.11
N ASP A 750 48.54 -25.52 -15.41
CA ASP A 750 49.63 -25.53 -14.42
C ASP A 750 49.73 -24.19 -13.66
N ALA A 751 49.51 -23.05 -14.33
CA ALA A 751 49.43 -21.75 -13.67
C ALA A 751 48.26 -21.66 -12.68
N CYS A 752 47.04 -22.08 -13.08
CA CYS A 752 45.88 -22.10 -12.18
C CYS A 752 46.09 -23.03 -10.98
N PHE A 753 46.66 -24.21 -11.17
CA PHE A 753 46.95 -25.15 -10.08
C PHE A 753 48.02 -24.64 -9.11
N ARG A 754 48.97 -23.83 -9.58
CA ARG A 754 49.93 -23.13 -8.70
C ARG A 754 49.30 -21.97 -7.94
N ALA A 755 48.38 -21.23 -8.58
CA ALA A 755 47.62 -20.20 -7.88
C ALA A 755 46.80 -20.81 -6.73
N ILE A 756 46.16 -21.97 -6.94
CA ILE A 756 45.50 -22.73 -5.85
C ILE A 756 46.47 -23.01 -4.69
N LEU A 757 47.70 -23.44 -4.96
CA LEU A 757 48.69 -23.71 -3.90
C LEU A 757 49.12 -22.46 -3.14
N SER A 758 49.26 -21.31 -3.81
CA SER A 758 49.50 -20.01 -3.15
C SER A 758 48.31 -19.66 -2.25
N VAL A 759 47.10 -19.70 -2.82
CA VAL A 759 45.87 -19.35 -2.13
C VAL A 759 45.64 -20.24 -0.90
N ILE A 760 45.86 -21.56 -0.98
CA ILE A 760 45.77 -22.46 0.19
C ILE A 760 46.76 -22.03 1.30
N SER A 761 47.95 -21.56 0.92
CA SER A 761 48.98 -21.11 1.87
C SER A 761 48.64 -19.77 2.55
N GLU A 762 47.67 -19.02 2.02
CA GLU A 762 47.18 -17.74 2.56
C GLU A 762 46.04 -17.93 3.59
N LEU A 763 45.39 -19.09 3.65
CA LEU A 763 44.30 -19.34 4.61
C LEU A 763 44.82 -19.57 6.03
N THR A 764 44.09 -19.01 7.01
CA THR A 764 44.28 -19.34 8.42
C THR A 764 43.48 -20.60 8.81
N PRO A 765 44.03 -21.46 9.70
CA PRO A 765 43.31 -22.63 10.18
C PRO A 765 42.13 -22.25 11.08
N SER A 766 40.94 -22.71 10.70
CA SER A 766 39.72 -22.68 11.52
C SER A 766 38.85 -23.87 11.16
N ALA A 767 37.93 -24.27 12.05
CA ALA A 767 37.04 -25.40 11.83
C ALA A 767 36.19 -25.25 10.54
N ASP A 768 35.68 -24.05 10.28
CA ASP A 768 34.89 -23.72 9.08
C ASP A 768 35.72 -23.69 7.79
N THR A 769 37.03 -23.47 7.92
CA THR A 769 37.97 -23.55 6.80
C THR A 769 38.34 -25.01 6.52
N GLU A 770 38.63 -25.83 7.54
CA GLU A 770 38.88 -27.26 7.37
C GLU A 770 37.69 -27.98 6.71
N ALA A 771 36.47 -27.70 7.18
CA ALA A 771 35.24 -28.30 6.64
C ALA A 771 35.01 -27.96 5.16
N CYS A 772 35.44 -26.78 4.71
CA CYS A 772 35.34 -26.34 3.31
C CYS A 772 36.51 -26.87 2.46
N LEU A 773 37.72 -26.92 3.02
CA LEU A 773 38.94 -27.29 2.30
C LEU A 773 39.06 -28.82 2.10
N LEU A 774 38.56 -29.65 3.01
CA LEU A 774 38.58 -31.12 2.87
C LEU A 774 37.89 -31.64 1.59
N PRO A 775 36.63 -31.28 1.25
CA PRO A 775 36.01 -31.70 -0.01
C PRO A 775 36.69 -31.07 -1.24
N PHE A 776 37.20 -29.83 -1.12
CA PHE A 776 37.96 -29.19 -2.20
C PHE A 776 39.26 -29.95 -2.52
N VAL A 777 40.03 -30.35 -1.50
CA VAL A 777 41.26 -31.14 -1.66
C VAL A 777 40.97 -32.49 -2.31
N ARG A 778 39.86 -33.16 -1.96
CA ARG A 778 39.42 -34.39 -2.65
C ARG A 778 39.14 -34.15 -4.14
N GLN A 779 38.42 -33.08 -4.47
CA GLN A 779 38.14 -32.72 -5.86
C GLN A 779 39.43 -32.34 -6.62
N PHE A 780 40.36 -31.64 -5.97
CA PHE A 780 41.63 -31.26 -6.60
C PHE A 780 42.55 -32.47 -6.82
N LEU A 781 42.66 -33.38 -5.85
CA LEU A 781 43.37 -34.67 -6.00
C LEU A 781 42.81 -35.49 -7.18
N ALA A 782 41.48 -35.52 -7.34
CA ALA A 782 40.86 -36.14 -8.50
C ALA A 782 41.31 -35.46 -9.82
N VAL A 783 41.26 -34.14 -9.94
CA VAL A 783 41.76 -33.44 -11.15
C VAL A 783 43.22 -33.79 -11.45
N LEU A 784 44.09 -33.85 -10.42
CA LEU A 784 45.52 -34.16 -10.58
C LEU A 784 45.80 -35.55 -11.17
N LEU A 785 44.85 -36.51 -11.10
CA LEU A 785 44.99 -37.82 -11.75
C LEU A 785 45.22 -37.72 -13.27
N VAL A 786 44.60 -36.74 -13.92
CA VAL A 786 44.60 -36.58 -15.39
C VAL A 786 45.43 -35.37 -15.83
N VAL A 787 46.16 -34.73 -14.91
CA VAL A 787 47.13 -33.68 -15.25
C VAL A 787 48.42 -34.34 -15.71
N PRO A 788 48.91 -34.06 -16.94
CA PRO A 788 50.19 -34.60 -17.39
C PRO A 788 51.35 -34.01 -16.58
N ASP A 789 52.31 -34.86 -16.21
CA ASP A 789 53.52 -34.41 -15.52
C ASP A 789 54.39 -33.53 -16.42
N ASN A 790 55.02 -32.52 -15.80
CA ASN A 790 55.93 -31.62 -16.50
C ASN A 790 57.32 -32.29 -16.62
N PRO A 791 57.88 -32.44 -17.84
CA PRO A 791 59.13 -33.17 -18.07
C PRO A 791 60.33 -32.58 -17.32
N ASP A 792 60.36 -31.25 -17.14
CA ASP A 792 61.49 -30.54 -16.50
C ASP A 792 61.44 -30.56 -14.96
N ARG A 793 60.30 -30.94 -14.38
CA ARG A 793 60.03 -30.79 -12.92
C ARG A 793 59.86 -32.11 -12.18
N GLY A 794 59.94 -33.23 -12.90
CA GLY A 794 59.82 -34.58 -12.37
C GLY A 794 58.39 -34.98 -11.99
N ILE A 795 58.23 -36.29 -11.80
CA ILE A 795 56.93 -36.97 -11.60
C ILE A 795 56.23 -36.46 -10.32
N LEU A 796 54.91 -36.27 -10.37
CA LEU A 796 54.03 -35.80 -9.29
C LEU A 796 54.40 -34.42 -8.71
N SER A 797 54.97 -33.51 -9.52
CA SER A 797 55.52 -32.24 -9.01
C SER A 797 54.47 -31.33 -8.35
N VAL A 798 53.22 -31.34 -8.83
CA VAL A 798 52.10 -30.57 -8.23
C VAL A 798 51.58 -31.25 -6.96
N SER A 799 51.36 -32.57 -6.99
CA SER A 799 50.88 -33.35 -5.83
C SER A 799 51.85 -33.30 -4.65
N LYS A 800 53.17 -33.35 -4.91
CA LYS A 800 54.22 -33.16 -3.88
C LYS A 800 54.13 -31.78 -3.22
N LYS A 801 53.89 -30.72 -4.00
CA LYS A 801 53.72 -29.36 -3.47
C LYS A 801 52.42 -29.21 -2.67
N LEU A 802 51.33 -29.81 -3.14
CA LEU A 802 50.06 -29.86 -2.40
C LEU A 802 50.25 -30.49 -1.02
N LEU A 803 50.93 -31.64 -0.93
CA LEU A 803 51.21 -32.28 0.36
C LEU A 803 52.06 -31.41 1.29
N ASN A 804 53.07 -30.71 0.76
CA ASN A 804 53.90 -29.80 1.55
C ASN A 804 53.09 -28.60 2.10
N VAL A 805 52.19 -28.02 1.30
CA VAL A 805 51.30 -26.93 1.73
C VAL A 805 50.31 -27.45 2.78
N LEU A 806 49.64 -28.59 2.53
CA LEU A 806 48.68 -29.18 3.46
C LEU A 806 49.32 -29.56 4.80
N LYS A 807 50.56 -30.04 4.81
CA LYS A 807 51.30 -30.37 6.04
C LYS A 807 51.49 -29.16 6.96
N ASN A 808 51.64 -27.96 6.39
CA ASN A 808 51.89 -26.72 7.14
C ASN A 808 50.60 -26.02 7.61
N PHE A 809 49.43 -26.52 7.22
CA PHE A 809 48.14 -25.85 7.43
C PHE A 809 47.55 -26.03 8.85
N GLY A 810 48.03 -26.98 9.67
CA GLY A 810 47.60 -27.11 11.07
C GLY A 810 46.27 -27.84 11.30
N TRP A 811 45.99 -28.88 10.50
CA TRP A 811 44.75 -29.68 10.54
C TRP A 811 44.46 -30.39 11.87
N SER A 812 43.17 -30.54 12.18
CA SER A 812 42.67 -31.56 13.11
C SER A 812 43.07 -32.99 12.69
N SER A 813 43.33 -33.86 13.67
CA SER A 813 43.89 -35.21 13.44
C SER A 813 43.00 -36.10 12.56
N ALA A 814 41.67 -36.01 12.71
CA ALA A 814 40.73 -36.77 11.90
C ALA A 814 40.73 -36.33 10.41
N ASN A 815 40.77 -35.01 10.16
CA ASN A 815 40.80 -34.47 8.81
C ASN A 815 42.15 -34.73 8.13
N LEU A 816 43.25 -34.65 8.87
CA LEU A 816 44.58 -35.02 8.40
C LEU A 816 44.64 -36.49 7.93
N CYS A 817 44.14 -37.42 8.75
CA CYS A 817 44.04 -38.84 8.37
C CYS A 817 43.17 -39.04 7.12
N SER A 818 42.02 -38.37 7.05
CA SER A 818 41.13 -38.39 5.89
C SER A 818 41.85 -37.94 4.61
N ILE A 819 42.62 -36.84 4.67
CA ILE A 819 43.41 -36.34 3.53
C ILE A 819 44.43 -37.38 3.05
N TYR A 820 45.21 -37.98 3.96
CA TYR A 820 46.19 -39.00 3.58
C TYR A 820 45.56 -40.24 2.97
N ILE A 821 44.37 -40.66 3.41
CA ILE A 821 43.62 -41.75 2.77
C ILE A 821 43.28 -41.39 1.32
N ASN A 822 42.71 -40.21 1.06
CA ASN A 822 42.39 -39.81 -0.33
C ASN A 822 43.64 -39.68 -1.22
N VAL A 823 44.82 -39.40 -0.64
CA VAL A 823 46.11 -39.35 -1.36
C VAL A 823 46.61 -40.76 -1.68
N ILE A 824 46.43 -41.71 -0.76
CA ILE A 824 46.70 -43.13 -1.02
C ILE A 824 45.77 -43.65 -2.13
N ASP A 825 44.48 -43.29 -2.10
CA ASP A 825 43.52 -43.63 -3.16
C ASP A 825 43.97 -43.08 -4.53
N LEU A 826 44.40 -41.81 -4.60
CA LEU A 826 44.96 -41.22 -5.82
C LEU A 826 46.18 -42.01 -6.32
N LEU A 827 47.14 -42.31 -5.44
CA LEU A 827 48.36 -43.04 -5.82
C LEU A 827 48.06 -44.49 -6.26
N ALA A 828 47.08 -45.14 -5.63
CA ALA A 828 46.62 -46.47 -6.00
C ALA A 828 45.94 -46.50 -7.37
N VAL A 829 45.23 -45.43 -7.75
CA VAL A 829 44.66 -45.27 -9.11
C VAL A 829 45.73 -44.90 -10.13
N MET A 830 46.70 -44.05 -9.79
CA MET A 830 47.85 -43.72 -10.67
C MET A 830 48.76 -44.92 -10.96
N ALA A 831 48.72 -45.97 -10.14
CA ALA A 831 49.41 -47.23 -10.37
C ALA A 831 48.66 -48.19 -11.33
N GLN A 832 47.45 -47.87 -11.76
CA GLN A 832 46.65 -48.68 -12.69
C GLN A 832 47.03 -48.35 -14.14
N GLU A 833 47.05 -49.36 -15.02
CA GLU A 833 47.34 -49.19 -16.45
C GLU A 833 46.25 -48.40 -17.20
N VAL A 834 45.03 -48.35 -16.66
CA VAL A 834 43.87 -47.66 -17.23
C VAL A 834 43.20 -46.83 -16.15
N TYR A 835 43.02 -45.53 -16.39
CA TYR A 835 42.41 -44.64 -15.40
C TYR A 835 40.87 -44.67 -15.48
N PRO A 836 40.15 -44.41 -14.36
CA PRO A 836 38.68 -44.38 -14.34
C PRO A 836 38.03 -43.31 -15.24
N TYR A 837 38.78 -42.27 -15.62
CA TYR A 837 38.37 -41.26 -16.58
C TYR A 837 39.61 -40.65 -17.25
N HIS A 838 39.42 -40.13 -18.45
CA HIS A 838 40.46 -39.56 -19.30
C HIS A 838 39.95 -38.24 -19.89
N ILE A 839 40.87 -37.43 -20.43
CA ILE A 839 40.53 -36.30 -21.30
C ILE A 839 40.65 -36.80 -22.74
N ASP A 840 39.69 -36.45 -23.58
CA ASP A 840 39.67 -36.82 -24.99
C ASP A 840 41.00 -36.41 -25.64
N ARG A 841 41.69 -37.35 -26.30
CA ARG A 841 42.99 -37.08 -26.93
C ARG A 841 42.79 -36.28 -28.22
N ASP A 842 43.65 -35.30 -28.43
CA ASP A 842 43.83 -34.67 -29.74
C ASP A 842 44.48 -35.70 -30.70
N PRO A 843 43.80 -36.13 -31.78
CA PRO A 843 44.33 -37.16 -32.69
C PRO A 843 45.56 -36.71 -33.50
N GLN A 844 46.02 -35.47 -33.38
CA GLN A 844 47.28 -34.99 -33.96
C GLN A 844 48.52 -35.28 -33.10
N LEU A 845 48.35 -35.85 -31.90
CA LEU A 845 49.42 -36.24 -30.97
C LEU A 845 49.56 -37.77 -30.81
N ALA A 846 49.23 -38.52 -31.86
CA ALA A 846 49.38 -39.98 -31.97
C ALA A 846 50.60 -40.36 -32.81
#